data_AF-A0A9W5R0F2-F1
#
_entry.id   AF-A0A9W5R0F2-F1
#
_cell.length_a   1.000
_cell.length_b   1.000
_cell.length_c   1.000
_cell.angle_alpha   90.00
_cell.angle_beta   90.00
_cell.angle_gamma   90.00
#
_symmetry.space_group_name_H-M   'P 1'
#
loop_
_entity.id
_entity.type
_entity.pdbx_description
1 polymer ?
#
loop_
_entity_poly.entity_id
_entity_poly.type
_entity_poly.pdbx_seq_one_letter_code
_entity_poly.pdbx_strand_id
1 'polypeptide(L)'
;MQLKNIYKCLTITALLAHIAVFPSSSVAEEAKTKKSSTPKTEQQQKNQRADVGLVGYYFVDDQFNESAFVQTGEKGKLLDTKKVKQDTSQIKSIRWEGNIKPSKTGEYILSTSSNKHVTMKINGETIIKQADMEKVMKLEKEKNYSITIEYHVPESGKDLQLFWEMSGEEKVQIPDNNILSPNFSETNQLQSRSGQQQSTSGDFDGDGIPDSLEENGYTFKDAAIVPWKDEYTSQGYKKYTSNSRKAKTSADPYTDFEKVIGRMPEATKREARDPLVAAYPSVGVGMEKFHFSKNENVQEGASGTKTKTVTDTSTTTHSVDIGGSFGWGDKGPSFTFSPKYTHSWSNSTSVANSESDTWSSQIGTNPSEAAYLNANVRYYNGGNAPIYDLRPTSNFVLQNSSESIATITANANTIGNSLGPSATYPAKGQAPISLTQANEAGTIKISVNSETLDKIQEGTETLNIETTQNRGQYGKIDEEGNQIPGGEWDPIRTNIDAVSGALTLNLGSGKENLERRVAAKDLRDPEDKTPELTIKEAIKKAFDVEEVGGRLLYKDANGKDIVLDESVVNIVTDENTKKEIDAQLANMPDKKVYNAKWKRGMKITLHIPEKYFDFEKSDTGFYYTYGESGGYTGSKRGRINAGGNGYSKENLQLNPYTSYTARAYVKSDSPNGLSDVMFYVDNQKGAGKGAKVNGKVNGQQWQTVEFSFNTGANPEYFSHIGFKNNGNAQLHFDDVSVTKWTETENIKIAHGVETWDAYFDAGSPNDAYIDQIKFSRIPNSKVRYQLRYNGTEWKPILPDSSVEDDGNQRILHIGQRTGGLSGPRANTRVEVYAVDEQDENLKVKIADNEMQAKLFPQYTLFFKKQIHNAYTFEIKTGPSAPTAMYKFKNNTKNKVYDLGSVGSNASRWVDWLNYSPEDEYSLIATVNEKEYVLFTEKGKNIPGDK
;
A
#
# COMPACT_ATOMS: atom_id res chain seq x y z
N MET A 1 39.26 4.06 47.13
CA MET A 1 39.66 5.01 48.18
C MET A 1 38.74 6.22 48.05
N GLN A 2 37.92 6.49 49.06
CA GLN A 2 36.96 7.60 49.09
C GLN A 2 37.63 8.92 49.43
N LEU A 3 37.09 10.04 48.94
CA LEU A 3 36.61 11.24 49.68
C LEU A 3 36.31 12.36 48.66
N LYS A 4 35.03 12.61 48.33
CA LYS A 4 34.07 13.56 48.94
C LYS A 4 34.46 15.04 48.70
N ASN A 5 33.80 15.72 47.76
CA ASN A 5 32.54 16.50 47.90
C ASN A 5 32.76 17.92 48.43
N ILE A 6 32.24 18.93 47.72
CA ILE A 6 31.31 19.95 48.24
C ILE A 6 30.72 20.75 47.05
N TYR A 7 29.38 20.81 47.04
CA TYR A 7 28.53 21.70 46.24
C TYR A 7 28.30 23.03 46.99
N LYS A 8 28.12 24.16 46.27
CA LYS A 8 26.85 24.93 46.27
C LYS A 8 26.89 26.21 45.43
N CYS A 9 25.72 26.48 44.85
CA CYS A 9 25.32 27.58 43.98
C CYS A 9 25.43 28.99 44.58
N LEU A 10 25.48 29.98 43.68
CA LEU A 10 24.66 31.20 43.79
C LEU A 10 24.41 31.80 42.39
N THR A 11 23.12 31.97 42.09
CA THR A 11 22.50 32.66 40.96
C THR A 11 22.65 34.18 41.05
N ILE A 12 22.72 34.90 39.91
CA ILE A 12 21.89 36.08 39.51
C ILE A 12 22.52 36.86 38.33
N THR A 13 21.80 36.82 37.18
CA THR A 13 21.46 37.90 36.23
C THR A 13 22.45 38.47 35.18
N ALA A 14 22.16 38.06 33.93
CA ALA A 14 22.09 38.78 32.64
C ALA A 14 23.12 39.86 32.21
N LEU A 15 23.77 39.65 31.05
CA LEU A 15 23.61 40.49 29.84
C LEU A 15 24.18 39.82 28.57
N LEU A 16 23.54 40.10 27.43
CA LEU A 16 23.76 39.60 26.06
C LEU A 16 25.18 39.83 25.49
N ALA A 17 25.70 38.82 24.78
CA ALA A 17 26.52 39.03 23.57
C ALA A 17 26.49 37.77 22.67
N HIS A 18 26.11 37.96 21.41
CA HIS A 18 26.09 36.96 20.34
C HIS A 18 27.48 36.41 20.03
N ILE A 19 27.65 35.09 20.02
CA ILE A 19 28.66 34.41 19.18
C ILE A 19 28.03 33.12 18.65
N ALA A 20 27.85 33.06 17.33
CA ALA A 20 27.52 31.86 16.60
C ALA A 20 28.74 30.91 16.63
N VAL A 21 28.58 29.74 17.25
CA VAL A 21 29.52 28.62 17.11
C VAL A 21 28.71 27.46 16.58
N PHE A 22 28.98 27.09 15.32
CA PHE A 22 28.51 25.84 14.72
C PHE A 22 29.15 24.66 15.46
N PRO A 23 28.38 23.72 16.04
CA PRO A 23 28.96 22.47 16.51
C PRO A 23 29.24 21.57 15.31
N SER A 24 30.50 21.17 15.23
CA SER A 24 31.08 20.21 14.28
C SER A 24 30.31 18.88 14.33
N SER A 25 30.09 18.30 13.16
CA SER A 25 29.58 16.95 12.98
C SER A 25 30.42 15.93 13.76
N SER A 26 29.78 15.23 14.71
CA SER A 26 30.34 14.07 15.39
C SER A 26 30.33 12.88 14.43
N VAL A 27 31.50 12.49 13.93
CA VAL A 27 31.74 11.21 13.26
C VAL A 27 31.64 10.10 14.32
N ALA A 28 30.67 9.20 14.18
CA ALA A 28 30.57 8.03 15.03
C ALA A 28 31.57 6.96 14.58
N GLU A 29 32.43 6.57 15.51
CA GLU A 29 33.55 5.64 15.38
C GLU A 29 33.06 4.17 15.26
N GLU A 30 33.54 3.44 14.26
CA GLU A 30 33.23 2.02 14.04
C GLU A 30 33.78 1.14 15.18
N ALA A 31 32.88 0.46 15.90
CA ALA A 31 33.24 -0.58 16.85
C ALA A 31 33.63 -1.88 16.10
N LYS A 32 34.91 -2.25 16.23
CA LYS A 32 35.49 -3.51 15.76
C LYS A 32 34.84 -4.72 16.45
N THR A 33 34.21 -5.61 15.69
CA THR A 33 33.93 -7.00 16.11
C THR A 33 34.43 -8.03 15.12
N LYS A 34 34.93 -9.14 15.68
CA LYS A 34 35.83 -10.14 15.10
C LYS A 34 35.24 -10.96 13.94
N LYS A 35 36.13 -11.26 12.98
CA LYS A 35 35.96 -12.13 11.80
C LYS A 35 35.41 -13.53 12.17
N SER A 36 34.35 -13.95 11.48
CA SER A 36 34.10 -15.37 11.17
C SER A 36 34.02 -15.50 9.65
N SER A 37 34.81 -16.41 9.10
CA SER A 37 35.05 -16.60 7.67
C SER A 37 34.08 -17.60 7.07
N THR A 38 33.19 -17.11 6.20
CA THR A 38 32.44 -17.93 5.23
C THR A 38 32.32 -17.10 3.94
N PRO A 39 32.61 -17.66 2.74
CA PRO A 39 32.78 -16.88 1.53
C PRO A 39 31.43 -16.34 1.03
N LYS A 40 31.24 -15.02 1.08
CA LYS A 40 30.13 -14.33 0.43
C LYS A 40 30.44 -14.14 -1.05
N THR A 41 29.71 -14.85 -1.90
CA THR A 41 29.53 -14.45 -3.31
C THR A 41 28.45 -13.36 -3.34
N GLU A 42 28.81 -12.13 -2.96
CA GLU A 42 27.99 -10.95 -3.24
C GLU A 42 28.66 -10.23 -4.43
N GLN A 43 28.17 -10.49 -5.64
CA GLN A 43 28.46 -9.64 -6.80
C GLN A 43 27.65 -8.35 -6.66
N GLN A 44 28.07 -7.47 -5.76
CA GLN A 44 27.66 -6.07 -5.80
C GLN A 44 28.35 -5.42 -6.99
N GLN A 45 27.57 -4.95 -7.96
CA GLN A 45 28.06 -3.97 -8.93
C GLN A 45 28.67 -2.80 -8.16
N LYS A 46 29.97 -2.54 -8.37
CA LYS A 46 30.66 -1.42 -7.74
C LYS A 46 29.88 -0.14 -8.04
N ASN A 47 29.35 0.51 -7.01
CA ASN A 47 28.78 1.86 -7.10
C ASN A 47 29.89 2.82 -7.57
N GLN A 48 30.01 3.00 -8.89
CA GLN A 48 30.84 4.03 -9.48
C GLN A 48 29.98 5.30 -9.54
N ARG A 49 30.39 6.33 -8.80
CA ARG A 49 29.96 7.72 -9.02
C ARG A 49 31.03 8.37 -9.88
N ALA A 50 30.63 9.18 -10.86
CA ALA A 50 31.59 9.93 -11.65
C ALA A 50 32.37 10.92 -10.77
N ASP A 51 33.68 11.01 -11.00
CA ASP A 51 34.51 12.05 -10.40
C ASP A 51 34.15 13.41 -10.99
N VAL A 52 34.33 14.48 -10.20
CA VAL A 52 34.18 15.85 -10.68
C VAL A 52 35.27 16.14 -11.70
N GLY A 53 34.94 16.79 -12.81
CA GLY A 53 35.87 17.11 -13.89
C GLY A 53 35.15 17.35 -15.21
N LEU A 54 35.91 17.68 -16.26
CA LEU A 54 35.35 17.87 -17.60
C LEU A 54 34.71 16.57 -18.12
N VAL A 55 33.73 16.73 -18.99
CA VAL A 55 33.08 15.64 -19.73
C VAL A 55 33.67 15.61 -21.13
N GLY A 56 34.24 14.48 -21.53
CA GLY A 56 34.88 14.28 -22.84
C GLY A 56 33.99 13.43 -23.76
N TYR A 57 33.59 14.00 -24.88
CA TYR A 57 32.85 13.33 -25.96
C TYR A 57 33.83 12.85 -27.02
N TYR A 58 33.89 11.56 -27.27
CA TYR A 58 34.82 10.93 -28.21
C TYR A 58 34.09 10.56 -29.49
N PHE A 59 34.65 10.91 -30.65
CA PHE A 59 34.00 10.74 -31.96
C PHE A 59 34.87 9.93 -32.93
N VAL A 60 34.22 9.11 -33.76
CA VAL A 60 34.91 8.33 -34.82
C VAL A 60 35.13 9.13 -36.10
N ASP A 61 34.53 10.32 -36.20
CA ASP A 61 34.67 11.27 -37.29
C ASP A 61 35.43 12.54 -36.85
N ASP A 62 35.84 13.35 -37.82
CA ASP A 62 36.55 14.62 -37.58
C ASP A 62 35.59 15.82 -37.43
N GLN A 63 34.29 15.62 -37.61
CA GLN A 63 33.28 16.68 -37.61
C GLN A 63 32.44 16.71 -36.32
N PHE A 64 32.76 15.87 -35.33
CA PHE A 64 32.08 15.78 -34.03
C PHE A 64 30.60 15.37 -34.16
N ASN A 65 30.27 14.48 -35.10
CA ASN A 65 28.88 14.06 -35.36
C ASN A 65 28.58 12.62 -34.89
N GLU A 66 29.54 11.71 -34.97
CA GLU A 66 29.37 10.29 -34.67
C GLU A 66 30.03 9.94 -33.34
N SER A 67 29.28 10.11 -32.25
CA SER A 67 29.77 9.83 -30.90
C SER A 67 30.01 8.33 -30.69
N ALA A 68 31.18 7.99 -30.17
CA ALA A 68 31.55 6.65 -29.76
C ALA A 68 31.19 6.38 -28.30
N PHE A 69 31.55 7.30 -27.39
CA PHE A 69 31.29 7.24 -25.96
C PHE A 69 31.52 8.61 -25.30
N VAL A 70 31.05 8.75 -24.07
CA VAL A 70 31.22 9.95 -23.24
C VAL A 70 32.00 9.60 -21.97
N GLN A 71 33.18 10.15 -21.78
CA GLN A 71 34.02 9.96 -20.59
C GLN A 71 33.75 11.07 -19.57
N THR A 72 33.71 10.71 -18.28
CA THR A 72 33.45 11.66 -17.19
C THR A 72 34.67 11.81 -16.28
N GLY A 73 34.78 12.97 -15.61
CA GLY A 73 35.78 13.23 -14.59
C GLY A 73 37.17 13.59 -15.11
N GLU A 74 37.29 14.11 -16.33
CA GLU A 74 38.58 14.47 -16.93
C GLU A 74 39.18 15.70 -16.25
N LYS A 75 40.50 15.68 -16.03
CA LYS A 75 41.25 16.69 -15.28
C LYS A 75 42.27 17.41 -16.16
N GLY A 76 43.29 18.06 -15.58
CA GLY A 76 44.28 18.81 -16.34
C GLY A 76 45.09 17.97 -17.34
N LYS A 77 45.08 16.64 -17.20
CA LYS A 77 45.49 15.69 -18.25
C LYS A 77 44.21 15.16 -18.92
N LEU A 78 43.79 15.83 -19.99
CA LEU A 78 42.49 15.66 -20.67
C LEU A 78 42.36 14.32 -21.39
N LEU A 79 43.43 13.87 -22.03
CA LEU A 79 43.51 12.54 -22.62
C LEU A 79 44.68 11.79 -22.00
N ASP A 80 44.35 10.86 -21.12
CA ASP A 80 45.27 9.90 -20.54
C ASP A 80 44.91 8.50 -21.04
N THR A 81 45.61 8.04 -22.08
CA THR A 81 45.39 6.72 -22.70
C THR A 81 45.49 5.54 -21.72
N LYS A 82 46.08 5.75 -20.53
CA LYS A 82 46.11 4.75 -19.45
C LYS A 82 44.84 4.72 -18.59
N LYS A 83 44.05 5.81 -18.56
CA LYS A 83 42.81 5.94 -17.79
C LYS A 83 41.58 5.61 -18.63
N VAL A 84 41.59 5.98 -19.91
CA VAL A 84 40.52 5.64 -20.85
C VAL A 84 40.57 4.14 -21.13
N LYS A 85 39.57 3.41 -20.65
CA LYS A 85 39.49 1.95 -20.84
C LYS A 85 38.74 1.54 -22.11
N GLN A 86 38.10 2.50 -22.78
CA GLN A 86 37.42 2.25 -24.05
C GLN A 86 38.43 2.18 -25.20
N ASP A 87 38.07 1.49 -26.28
CA ASP A 87 38.90 1.45 -27.48
C ASP A 87 38.95 2.83 -28.14
N THR A 88 40.13 3.43 -28.18
CA THR A 88 40.36 4.74 -28.79
C THR A 88 40.96 4.64 -30.20
N SER A 89 41.11 3.43 -30.76
CA SER A 89 41.81 3.21 -32.04
C SER A 89 41.16 3.90 -33.23
N GLN A 90 39.83 4.00 -33.22
CA GLN A 90 39.02 4.63 -34.28
C GLN A 90 38.67 6.10 -33.99
N ILE A 91 39.11 6.65 -32.86
CA ILE A 91 38.75 8.01 -32.46
C ILE A 91 39.57 9.01 -33.27
N LYS A 92 38.88 9.94 -33.92
CA LYS A 92 39.47 10.98 -34.76
C LYS A 92 39.35 12.37 -34.14
N SER A 93 38.31 12.62 -33.36
CA SER A 93 38.13 13.90 -32.68
C SER A 93 37.52 13.73 -31.29
N ILE A 94 37.77 14.72 -30.41
CA ILE A 94 37.30 14.72 -29.02
C ILE A 94 36.89 16.14 -28.63
N ARG A 95 35.73 16.28 -27.96
CA ARG A 95 35.28 17.54 -27.37
C ARG A 95 35.23 17.41 -25.86
N TRP A 96 35.85 18.32 -25.11
CA TRP A 96 35.66 18.42 -23.66
C TRP A 96 34.84 19.64 -23.29
N GLU A 97 33.95 19.47 -22.32
CA GLU A 97 33.09 20.51 -21.77
C GLU A 97 33.13 20.50 -20.24
N GLY A 98 33.05 21.69 -19.65
CA GLY A 98 32.93 21.87 -18.21
C GLY A 98 33.25 23.30 -17.80
N ASN A 99 33.79 23.46 -16.59
CA ASN A 99 34.09 24.78 -16.05
C ASN A 99 35.51 24.82 -15.46
N ILE A 100 36.12 26.01 -15.50
CA ILE A 100 37.30 26.33 -14.71
C ILE A 100 36.97 27.38 -13.65
N LYS A 101 37.56 27.23 -12.46
CA LYS A 101 37.37 28.12 -11.32
C LYS A 101 38.72 28.57 -10.76
N PRO A 102 39.21 29.78 -11.10
CA PRO A 102 40.52 30.24 -10.64
C PRO A 102 40.58 30.45 -9.13
N SER A 103 41.69 30.07 -8.49
CA SER A 103 41.92 30.32 -7.06
C SER A 103 42.44 31.73 -6.75
N LYS A 104 42.88 32.47 -7.77
CA LYS A 104 43.40 33.84 -7.67
C LYS A 104 42.81 34.71 -8.78
N THR A 105 42.55 35.98 -8.48
CA THR A 105 42.19 36.97 -9.50
C THR A 105 43.43 37.40 -10.25
N GLY A 106 43.40 37.40 -11.58
CA GLY A 106 44.57 37.76 -12.38
C GLY A 106 44.34 37.72 -13.88
N GLU A 107 45.41 38.00 -14.61
CA GLU A 107 45.51 37.83 -16.06
C GLU A 107 46.10 36.46 -16.35
N TYR A 108 45.38 35.65 -17.12
CA TYR A 108 45.70 34.26 -17.44
C TYR A 108 45.84 34.06 -18.95
N ILE A 109 46.82 33.24 -19.34
CA ILE A 109 46.94 32.69 -20.70
C ILE A 109 46.71 31.18 -20.59
N LEU A 110 45.72 30.65 -21.31
CA LEU A 110 45.44 29.22 -21.35
C LEU A 110 46.10 28.60 -22.57
N SER A 111 46.60 27.38 -22.44
CA SER A 111 47.21 26.64 -23.53
C SER A 111 47.06 25.13 -23.34
N THR A 112 47.34 24.37 -24.40
CA THR A 112 47.40 22.92 -24.37
C THR A 112 48.80 22.42 -24.75
N SER A 113 49.06 21.12 -24.60
CA SER A 113 50.26 20.48 -25.16
C SER A 113 50.25 20.41 -26.71
N SER A 114 49.13 20.71 -27.37
CA SER A 114 48.94 20.51 -28.81
C SER A 114 48.04 21.56 -29.48
N ASN A 115 48.28 22.86 -29.21
CA ASN A 115 47.45 23.98 -29.67
C ASN A 115 47.10 23.96 -31.16
N LYS A 116 48.02 23.49 -32.02
CA LYS A 116 47.84 23.39 -33.48
C LYS A 116 46.67 22.47 -33.90
N HIS A 117 46.23 21.60 -33.02
CA HIS A 117 45.15 20.65 -33.24
C HIS A 117 43.90 20.96 -32.39
N VAL A 118 43.92 22.06 -31.63
CA VAL A 118 42.89 22.40 -30.65
C VAL A 118 42.16 23.69 -31.02
N THR A 119 40.85 23.69 -30.87
CA THR A 119 40.05 24.91 -30.73
C THR A 119 39.57 25.00 -29.28
N MET A 120 39.84 26.10 -28.60
CA MET A 120 39.44 26.30 -27.19
C MET A 120 38.60 27.56 -27.06
N LYS A 121 37.49 27.45 -26.33
CA LYS A 121 36.58 28.55 -26.00
C LYS A 121 36.44 28.69 -24.49
N ILE A 122 36.38 29.93 -24.01
CA ILE A 122 36.04 30.28 -22.63
C ILE A 122 34.82 31.19 -22.65
N ASN A 123 33.73 30.81 -21.97
CA ASN A 123 32.44 31.51 -22.04
C ASN A 123 31.98 31.77 -23.49
N GLY A 124 32.22 30.81 -24.39
CA GLY A 124 31.92 30.91 -25.83
C GLY A 124 32.94 31.73 -26.65
N GLU A 125 33.81 32.51 -26.03
CA GLU A 125 34.84 33.28 -26.71
C GLU A 125 36.01 32.39 -27.11
N THR A 126 36.34 32.34 -28.41
CA THR A 126 37.48 31.55 -28.90
C THR A 126 38.80 32.19 -28.45
N ILE A 127 39.64 31.38 -27.81
CA ILE A 127 40.97 31.77 -27.32
C ILE A 127 42.11 31.00 -27.99
N ILE A 128 41.85 29.78 -28.48
CA ILE A 128 42.76 28.99 -29.31
C ILE A 128 41.98 28.53 -30.55
N LYS A 129 42.60 28.60 -31.73
CA LYS A 129 42.02 28.17 -33.01
C LYS A 129 43.11 27.57 -33.88
N GLN A 130 43.51 26.34 -33.57
CA GLN A 130 44.49 25.54 -34.32
C GLN A 130 45.82 26.27 -34.57
N ALA A 131 46.20 27.17 -33.67
CA ALA A 131 47.40 27.98 -33.73
C ALA A 131 47.83 28.38 -32.33
N ASP A 132 49.11 28.69 -32.17
CA ASP A 132 49.61 29.29 -30.93
C ASP A 132 49.12 30.74 -30.88
N MET A 133 48.07 30.98 -30.08
CA MET A 133 47.50 32.30 -29.84
C MET A 133 47.62 32.64 -28.35
N GLU A 134 48.28 33.75 -28.04
CA GLU A 134 48.42 34.28 -26.69
C GLU A 134 47.31 35.29 -26.41
N LYS A 135 46.13 34.78 -26.06
CA LYS A 135 45.01 35.64 -25.64
C LYS A 135 44.97 35.71 -24.12
N VAL A 136 45.20 36.91 -23.59
CA VAL A 136 45.13 37.19 -22.15
C VAL A 136 43.67 37.31 -21.70
N MET A 137 43.30 36.52 -20.69
CA MET A 137 41.97 36.48 -20.10
C MET A 137 42.01 37.04 -18.67
N LYS A 138 41.08 37.92 -18.33
CA LYS A 138 40.92 38.41 -16.95
C LYS A 138 39.97 37.47 -16.21
N LEU A 139 40.52 36.68 -15.29
CA LEU A 139 39.74 35.74 -14.50
C LEU A 139 39.69 36.16 -13.03
N GLU A 140 38.50 36.10 -12.45
CA GLU A 140 38.23 36.44 -11.05
C GLU A 140 38.29 35.18 -10.18
N LYS A 141 38.84 35.33 -8.98
CA LYS A 141 38.89 34.28 -7.98
C LYS A 141 37.47 33.74 -7.66
N GLU A 142 37.35 32.42 -7.54
CA GLU A 142 36.12 31.67 -7.22
C GLU A 142 34.97 31.83 -8.23
N LYS A 143 35.19 32.44 -9.39
CA LYS A 143 34.18 32.57 -10.44
C LYS A 143 34.30 31.42 -11.44
N ASN A 144 33.16 30.85 -11.83
CA ASN A 144 33.13 29.76 -12.80
C ASN A 144 33.14 30.33 -14.23
N TYR A 145 33.98 29.75 -15.07
CA TYR A 145 34.10 30.07 -16.49
C TYR A 145 33.89 28.80 -17.30
N SER A 146 32.93 28.77 -18.22
CA SER A 146 32.71 27.60 -19.06
C SER A 146 33.88 27.42 -20.02
N ILE A 147 34.31 26.18 -20.20
CA ILE A 147 35.40 25.81 -21.09
C ILE A 147 34.91 24.75 -22.09
N THR A 148 35.21 24.97 -23.36
CA THR A 148 35.02 23.98 -24.43
C THR A 148 36.35 23.78 -25.14
N ILE A 149 36.78 22.53 -25.31
CA ILE A 149 38.04 22.16 -25.97
C ILE A 149 37.72 21.14 -27.06
N GLU A 150 37.93 21.49 -28.32
CA GLU A 150 37.77 20.58 -29.46
C GLU A 150 39.14 20.20 -30.01
N TYR A 151 39.44 18.90 -30.04
CA TYR A 151 40.73 18.36 -30.43
C TYR A 151 40.58 17.40 -31.61
N HIS A 152 41.36 17.62 -32.66
CA HIS A 152 41.50 16.68 -33.77
C HIS A 152 42.73 15.83 -33.51
N VAL A 153 42.55 14.51 -33.36
CA VAL A 153 43.60 13.60 -32.94
C VAL A 153 44.61 13.42 -34.08
N PRO A 154 45.87 13.86 -33.93
CA PRO A 154 46.90 13.64 -34.94
C PRO A 154 47.37 12.19 -34.94
N GLU A 155 47.85 11.70 -36.09
CA GLU A 155 48.40 10.35 -36.23
C GLU A 155 49.58 10.07 -35.27
N SER A 156 50.30 11.12 -34.84
CA SER A 156 51.55 11.03 -34.07
C SER A 156 51.41 11.02 -32.55
N GLY A 157 50.21 11.24 -31.99
CA GLY A 157 50.05 11.24 -30.53
C GLY A 157 48.63 11.47 -30.05
N LYS A 158 48.27 10.83 -28.92
CA LYS A 158 46.94 10.92 -28.31
C LYS A 158 46.90 11.75 -27.03
N ASP A 159 48.00 11.87 -26.28
CA ASP A 159 47.94 12.53 -24.97
C ASP A 159 47.76 14.06 -25.09
N LEU A 160 46.82 14.63 -24.31
CA LEU A 160 46.53 16.07 -24.28
C LEU A 160 46.51 16.59 -22.84
N GLN A 161 47.21 17.70 -22.59
CA GLN A 161 47.26 18.37 -21.29
C GLN A 161 46.79 19.82 -21.41
N LEU A 162 46.15 20.32 -20.35
CA LEU A 162 45.60 21.67 -20.20
C LEU A 162 46.42 22.47 -19.20
N PHE A 163 46.86 23.65 -19.61
CA PHE A 163 47.72 24.53 -18.84
C PHE A 163 47.13 25.93 -18.76
N TRP A 164 47.54 26.64 -17.71
CA TRP A 164 47.39 28.09 -17.61
C TRP A 164 48.69 28.73 -17.14
N GLU A 165 48.85 30.01 -17.42
CA GLU A 165 49.95 30.84 -16.96
C GLU A 165 49.35 32.15 -16.44
N MET A 166 49.63 32.48 -15.19
CA MET A 166 49.21 33.76 -14.60
C MET A 166 50.36 34.76 -14.72
N SER A 167 50.06 36.03 -14.99
CA SER A 167 51.09 37.07 -15.15
C SER A 167 52.09 37.10 -13.99
N GLY A 168 53.37 36.82 -14.29
CA GLY A 168 54.46 36.76 -13.31
C GLY A 168 54.62 35.41 -12.57
N GLU A 169 53.83 34.40 -12.89
CA GLU A 169 53.95 33.02 -12.39
C GLU A 169 54.33 32.06 -13.54
N GLU A 170 54.91 30.91 -13.21
CA GLU A 170 55.25 29.90 -14.21
C GLU A 170 53.99 29.22 -14.79
N LYS A 171 54.09 28.78 -16.04
CA LYS A 171 53.08 27.93 -16.68
C LYS A 171 52.95 26.61 -15.91
N VAL A 172 51.73 26.31 -15.45
CA VAL A 172 51.43 25.07 -14.72
C VAL A 172 50.24 24.35 -15.35
N GLN A 173 50.18 23.04 -15.16
CA GLN A 173 48.97 22.28 -15.45
C GLN A 173 47.85 22.79 -14.54
N ILE A 174 46.65 22.99 -15.09
CA ILE A 174 45.53 23.48 -14.27
C ILE A 174 45.27 22.46 -13.14
N PRO A 175 45.30 22.87 -11.86
CA PRO A 175 45.07 21.96 -10.75
C PRO A 175 43.67 21.35 -10.78
N ASP A 176 43.55 20.10 -10.36
CA ASP A 176 42.31 19.32 -10.47
C ASP A 176 41.12 19.96 -9.74
N ASN A 177 41.36 20.70 -8.65
CA ASN A 177 40.34 21.42 -7.89
C ASN A 177 39.82 22.68 -8.59
N ASN A 178 40.52 23.16 -9.62
CA ASN A 178 40.10 24.29 -10.44
C ASN A 178 39.34 23.83 -11.70
N ILE A 179 39.13 22.52 -11.88
CA ILE A 179 38.39 21.93 -13.00
C ILE A 179 37.12 21.29 -12.46
N LEU A 180 35.99 21.82 -12.91
CA LEU A 180 34.66 21.43 -12.48
C LEU A 180 33.86 20.84 -13.64
N SER A 181 32.84 20.07 -13.29
CA SER A 181 31.94 19.48 -14.28
C SER A 181 30.99 20.52 -14.89
N PRO A 182 30.50 20.28 -16.12
CA PRO A 182 29.44 21.08 -16.71
C PRO A 182 28.13 20.92 -15.91
N ASN A 183 27.25 21.91 -16.05
CA ASN A 183 25.91 21.90 -15.49
C ASN A 183 24.87 21.79 -16.62
N PHE A 184 24.46 20.56 -16.92
CA PHE A 184 23.44 20.26 -17.93
C PHE A 184 22.01 20.57 -17.45
N SER A 185 21.82 20.94 -16.19
CA SER A 185 20.48 21.22 -15.64
C SER A 185 19.97 22.64 -15.96
N GLU A 186 20.84 23.57 -16.34
CA GLU A 186 20.54 24.99 -16.61
C GLU A 186 20.48 25.38 -18.10
N THR A 187 20.85 24.48 -19.01
CA THR A 187 20.84 24.70 -20.47
C THR A 187 19.46 25.12 -20.99
N ASN A 188 18.38 24.70 -20.31
CA ASN A 188 17.00 25.05 -20.66
C ASN A 188 16.58 26.50 -20.34
N GLN A 189 17.25 27.24 -19.44
CA GLN A 189 16.77 28.57 -19.01
C GLN A 189 17.48 29.76 -19.68
N LEU A 190 18.75 29.63 -20.08
CA LEU A 190 19.52 30.76 -20.63
C LEU A 190 19.54 30.80 -22.17
N GLN A 191 19.25 29.68 -22.85
CA GLN A 191 19.35 29.61 -24.32
C GLN A 191 18.05 29.98 -25.06
N SER A 192 16.92 30.14 -24.36
CA SER A 192 15.65 30.58 -24.97
C SER A 192 15.58 32.08 -25.28
N ARG A 193 16.56 32.89 -24.82
CA ARG A 193 16.56 34.35 -25.01
C ARG A 193 17.48 34.87 -26.13
N SER A 194 18.31 34.04 -26.73
CA SER A 194 19.14 34.41 -27.87
C SER A 194 18.97 33.36 -28.96
N GLY A 195 18.24 33.68 -30.03
CA GLY A 195 17.88 32.79 -31.15
C GLY A 195 19.03 32.25 -32.00
N GLN A 196 20.13 31.85 -31.37
CA GLN A 196 21.17 31.01 -31.94
C GLN A 196 21.04 29.63 -31.31
N GLN A 197 20.23 28.77 -31.92
CA GLN A 197 20.39 27.32 -31.76
C GLN A 197 21.80 26.96 -32.22
N GLN A 198 22.71 26.79 -31.27
CA GLN A 198 23.91 26.03 -31.50
C GLN A 198 23.71 24.71 -30.76
N SER A 199 22.81 23.86 -31.30
CA SER A 199 22.78 22.47 -30.91
C SER A 199 24.18 21.92 -31.13
N THR A 200 24.82 21.43 -30.09
CA THR A 200 25.94 20.53 -30.24
C THR A 200 25.46 19.39 -31.14
N SER A 201 26.15 19.16 -32.26
CA SER A 201 25.78 18.14 -33.24
C SER A 201 25.52 16.81 -32.55
N GLY A 202 24.25 16.36 -32.51
CA GLY A 202 23.85 15.06 -31.99
C GLY A 202 23.43 14.96 -30.51
N ASP A 203 23.22 16.07 -29.80
CA ASP A 203 22.53 16.13 -28.49
C ASP A 203 21.48 17.27 -28.57
N PHE A 204 20.22 16.91 -28.79
CA PHE A 204 19.16 17.87 -29.09
C PHE A 204 18.60 18.58 -27.85
N ASP A 205 18.53 17.90 -26.71
CA ASP A 205 17.95 18.44 -25.49
C ASP A 205 18.99 19.02 -24.51
N GLY A 206 20.28 18.85 -24.81
CA GLY A 206 21.40 19.49 -24.13
C GLY A 206 21.62 18.93 -22.73
N ASP A 207 21.31 17.66 -22.52
CA ASP A 207 21.44 16.97 -21.24
C ASP A 207 22.83 16.34 -21.03
N GLY A 208 23.64 16.25 -22.08
CA GLY A 208 24.98 15.68 -22.08
C GLY A 208 25.07 14.23 -22.59
N ILE A 209 23.97 13.62 -23.02
CA ILE A 209 23.96 12.31 -23.68
C ILE A 209 23.63 12.48 -25.18
N PRO A 210 24.46 11.94 -26.09
CA PRO A 210 24.13 11.95 -27.51
C PRO A 210 22.82 11.20 -27.84
N ASP A 211 21.97 11.78 -28.70
CA ASP A 211 20.66 11.26 -29.13
C ASP A 211 20.76 9.78 -29.55
N SER A 212 21.81 9.44 -30.31
CA SER A 212 22.04 8.09 -30.83
C SER A 212 22.26 7.06 -29.73
N LEU A 213 22.86 7.44 -28.59
CA LEU A 213 23.01 6.55 -27.44
C LEU A 213 21.68 6.38 -26.74
N GLU A 214 20.91 7.45 -26.55
CA GLU A 214 19.62 7.40 -25.88
C GLU A 214 18.60 6.51 -26.60
N GLU A 215 18.55 6.62 -27.92
CA GLU A 215 17.63 5.88 -28.77
C GLU A 215 18.02 4.40 -28.93
N ASN A 216 19.31 4.09 -29.11
CA ASN A 216 19.79 2.71 -29.33
C ASN A 216 20.05 1.94 -28.02
N GLY A 217 20.35 2.70 -26.97
CA GLY A 217 20.59 2.26 -25.61
C GLY A 217 22.07 2.24 -25.22
N TYR A 218 22.29 2.52 -23.94
CA TYR A 218 23.61 2.81 -23.37
C TYR A 218 23.73 2.27 -21.95
N THR A 219 24.94 2.36 -21.38
CA THR A 219 25.19 2.09 -19.97
C THR A 219 26.34 2.94 -19.44
N PHE A 220 26.43 3.08 -18.10
CA PHE A 220 27.57 3.73 -17.46
C PHE A 220 28.57 2.69 -16.94
N LYS A 221 29.74 2.64 -17.57
CA LYS A 221 30.80 1.66 -17.31
C LYS A 221 32.17 2.31 -17.38
N ASP A 222 33.00 2.05 -16.36
CA ASP A 222 34.38 2.54 -16.29
C ASP A 222 34.48 4.08 -16.37
N ALA A 223 33.60 4.76 -15.63
CA ALA A 223 33.44 6.23 -15.66
C ALA A 223 33.08 6.81 -17.05
N ALA A 224 32.54 5.99 -17.96
CA ALA A 224 32.08 6.41 -19.28
C ALA A 224 30.66 5.95 -19.57
N ILE A 225 29.89 6.77 -20.29
CA ILE A 225 28.66 6.38 -20.94
C ILE A 225 29.03 5.74 -22.28
N VAL A 226 28.69 4.47 -22.46
CA VAL A 226 29.05 3.68 -23.65
C VAL A 226 27.81 3.07 -24.29
N PRO A 227 27.83 2.79 -25.61
CA PRO A 227 26.81 2.02 -26.28
C PRO A 227 26.59 0.68 -25.60
N TRP A 228 25.32 0.27 -25.48
CA TRP A 228 24.99 -1.02 -24.87
C TRP A 228 25.50 -2.19 -25.70
N LYS A 229 26.02 -3.21 -25.01
CA LYS A 229 26.34 -4.53 -25.58
C LYS A 229 25.78 -5.62 -24.66
N ASP A 230 25.18 -6.65 -25.24
CA ASP A 230 24.50 -7.71 -24.45
C ASP A 230 25.44 -8.44 -23.49
N GLU A 231 26.74 -8.52 -23.81
CA GLU A 231 27.78 -9.08 -22.94
C GLU A 231 27.89 -8.35 -21.59
N TYR A 232 27.49 -7.07 -21.52
CA TYR A 232 27.54 -6.28 -20.29
C TYR A 232 26.50 -6.74 -19.26
N THR A 233 25.42 -7.40 -19.69
CA THR A 233 24.43 -8.02 -18.79
C THR A 233 25.10 -8.98 -17.81
N SER A 234 26.01 -9.82 -18.30
CA SER A 234 26.73 -10.81 -17.48
C SER A 234 27.68 -10.18 -16.44
N GLN A 235 28.04 -8.92 -16.65
CA GLN A 235 28.86 -8.11 -15.73
C GLN A 235 27.99 -7.29 -14.75
N GLY A 236 26.65 -7.40 -14.88
CA GLY A 236 25.66 -6.72 -14.06
C GLY A 236 25.15 -5.39 -14.62
N TYR A 237 25.78 -4.81 -15.65
CA TYR A 237 25.34 -3.52 -16.18
C TYR A 237 23.92 -3.60 -16.74
N LYS A 238 23.22 -2.45 -16.69
CA LYS A 238 21.86 -2.32 -17.21
C LYS A 238 21.85 -1.51 -18.50
N LYS A 239 20.98 -1.91 -19.42
CA LYS A 239 20.66 -1.12 -20.61
C LYS A 239 19.71 0.01 -20.24
N TYR A 240 20.18 1.24 -20.42
CA TYR A 240 19.37 2.44 -20.33
C TYR A 240 18.95 2.91 -21.72
N THR A 241 17.78 3.52 -21.78
CA THR A 241 17.24 4.26 -22.93
C THR A 241 16.48 5.45 -22.36
N SER A 242 16.48 6.57 -23.08
CA SER A 242 15.88 7.83 -22.65
C SER A 242 15.30 8.58 -23.85
N ASN A 243 14.70 9.74 -23.61
CA ASN A 243 14.07 10.57 -24.61
C ASN A 243 15.04 11.67 -25.06
N SER A 244 15.56 11.55 -26.28
CA SER A 244 16.49 12.51 -26.92
C SER A 244 15.96 13.93 -27.14
N ARG A 245 14.76 14.24 -26.65
CA ARG A 245 14.14 15.56 -26.76
C ARG A 245 13.76 16.15 -25.41
N LYS A 246 14.11 15.49 -24.33
CA LYS A 246 13.79 15.90 -22.97
C LYS A 246 14.96 15.57 -22.08
N ALA A 247 15.68 16.62 -21.69
CA ALA A 247 16.81 16.50 -20.78
C ALA A 247 16.51 15.81 -19.45
N LYS A 248 15.22 15.66 -19.10
CA LYS A 248 14.72 14.93 -17.93
C LYS A 248 13.57 14.03 -18.39
N THR A 249 13.85 12.82 -18.87
CA THR A 249 12.83 11.94 -19.46
C THR A 249 11.64 11.70 -18.54
N SER A 250 11.90 11.55 -17.24
CA SER A 250 10.88 11.29 -16.21
C SER A 250 10.34 12.54 -15.52
N ALA A 251 10.73 13.74 -15.97
CA ALA A 251 10.37 15.04 -15.41
C ALA A 251 10.71 15.25 -13.92
N ASP A 252 11.56 14.40 -13.35
CA ASP A 252 12.14 14.61 -12.02
C ASP A 252 13.19 15.73 -12.05
N PRO A 253 13.80 16.13 -10.92
CA PRO A 253 14.73 17.25 -10.91
C PRO A 253 16.06 17.03 -11.63
N TYR A 254 16.40 15.78 -11.97
CA TYR A 254 17.73 15.36 -12.44
C TYR A 254 17.72 15.07 -13.95
N THR A 255 18.79 15.40 -14.65
CA THR A 255 18.92 15.05 -16.07
C THR A 255 19.19 13.56 -16.29
N ASP A 256 18.95 13.05 -17.48
CA ASP A 256 19.20 11.63 -17.76
C ASP A 256 20.69 11.31 -17.61
N PHE A 257 21.57 12.24 -18.04
CA PHE A 257 23.00 12.23 -17.71
C PHE A 257 23.29 12.14 -16.20
N GLU A 258 22.74 13.05 -15.39
CA GLU A 258 22.95 13.08 -13.93
C GLU A 258 22.52 11.76 -13.26
N LYS A 259 21.40 11.18 -13.71
CA LYS A 259 20.85 9.93 -13.18
C LYS A 259 21.79 8.76 -13.45
N VAL A 260 22.25 8.56 -14.68
CA VAL A 260 23.05 7.38 -15.04
C VAL A 260 24.45 7.40 -14.45
N ILE A 261 25.06 8.58 -14.28
CA ILE A 261 26.38 8.71 -13.65
C ILE A 261 26.31 8.79 -12.11
N GLY A 262 25.08 8.85 -11.57
CA GLY A 262 24.84 8.91 -10.13
C GLY A 262 25.15 10.26 -9.48
N ARG A 263 25.02 11.39 -10.20
CA ARG A 263 25.08 12.75 -9.63
C ARG A 263 23.72 13.17 -9.05
N MET A 264 23.25 12.37 -8.10
CA MET A 264 22.05 12.61 -7.30
C MET A 264 22.41 12.51 -5.82
N PRO A 265 21.54 12.91 -4.88
CA PRO A 265 21.72 12.58 -3.47
C PRO A 265 22.00 11.08 -3.29
N GLU A 266 23.03 10.74 -2.51
CA GLU A 266 23.49 9.34 -2.37
C GLU A 266 22.41 8.42 -1.77
N ALA A 267 21.46 8.98 -1.01
CA ALA A 267 20.34 8.25 -0.43
C ALA A 267 19.26 7.84 -1.47
N THR A 268 19.28 8.41 -2.68
CA THR A 268 18.37 8.03 -3.78
C THR A 268 18.63 6.58 -4.18
N LYS A 269 17.57 5.78 -4.29
CA LYS A 269 17.69 4.36 -4.59
C LYS A 269 18.19 4.14 -6.02
N ARG A 270 18.89 3.03 -6.23
CA ARG A 270 19.64 2.74 -7.46
C ARG A 270 18.74 2.60 -8.69
N GLU A 271 17.53 2.09 -8.52
CA GLU A 271 16.52 1.99 -9.59
C GLU A 271 16.21 3.36 -10.22
N ALA A 272 16.31 4.46 -9.47
CA ALA A 272 16.08 5.81 -9.99
C ALA A 272 17.27 6.35 -10.81
N ARG A 273 18.36 5.58 -10.96
CA ARG A 273 19.40 5.90 -11.96
C ARG A 273 18.95 5.61 -13.38
N ASP A 274 17.90 4.81 -13.57
CA ASP A 274 17.28 4.62 -14.87
C ASP A 274 16.50 5.90 -15.24
N PRO A 275 16.80 6.54 -16.39
CA PRO A 275 16.11 7.75 -16.85
C PRO A 275 14.58 7.65 -16.84
N LEU A 276 14.05 6.45 -17.10
CA LEU A 276 12.62 6.16 -17.17
C LEU A 276 11.96 6.02 -15.79
N VAL A 277 12.73 5.84 -14.71
CA VAL A 277 12.20 5.71 -13.35
C VAL A 277 12.42 7.02 -12.60
N ALA A 278 11.35 7.76 -12.31
CA ALA A 278 11.47 9.05 -11.66
C ALA A 278 12.04 8.91 -10.23
N ALA A 279 12.94 9.81 -9.85
CA ALA A 279 13.29 10.06 -8.46
C ALA A 279 12.10 10.75 -7.77
N TYR A 280 11.40 10.03 -6.91
CA TYR A 280 10.13 10.43 -6.33
C TYR A 280 10.02 10.01 -4.86
N PRO A 281 9.81 10.95 -3.91
CA PRO A 281 9.46 10.62 -2.54
C PRO A 281 7.96 10.30 -2.43
N SER A 282 7.62 9.13 -1.89
CA SER A 282 6.23 8.76 -1.56
C SER A 282 6.06 8.74 -0.05
N VAL A 283 5.57 9.83 0.53
CA VAL A 283 5.57 10.04 1.98
C VAL A 283 4.17 9.95 2.55
N GLY A 284 4.00 9.10 3.57
CA GLY A 284 2.78 9.01 4.36
C GLY A 284 3.03 9.07 5.87
N VAL A 285 1.93 9.12 6.62
CA VAL A 285 1.91 9.10 8.08
C VAL A 285 1.19 7.83 8.55
N GLY A 286 1.91 6.96 9.27
CA GLY A 286 1.35 5.76 9.91
C GLY A 286 1.08 5.99 11.38
N MET A 287 0.14 5.24 11.94
CA MET A 287 -0.21 5.32 13.35
C MET A 287 0.28 4.05 14.04
N GLU A 288 1.04 4.19 15.13
CA GLU A 288 1.49 3.02 15.91
C GLU A 288 0.55 2.74 17.08
N LYS A 289 0.03 3.80 17.69
CA LYS A 289 -0.86 3.72 18.85
C LYS A 289 -1.85 4.87 18.84
N PHE A 290 -3.04 4.64 19.39
CA PHE A 290 -3.94 5.70 19.82
C PHE A 290 -4.36 5.52 21.26
N HIS A 291 -4.81 6.62 21.86
CA HIS A 291 -5.48 6.61 23.15
C HIS A 291 -6.63 7.61 23.18
N PHE A 292 -7.71 7.19 23.81
CA PHE A 292 -8.87 8.00 24.10
C PHE A 292 -8.94 8.32 25.60
N SER A 293 -9.29 9.57 25.91
CA SER A 293 -9.46 10.04 27.29
C SER A 293 -10.55 11.09 27.40
N LYS A 294 -11.15 11.21 28.60
CA LYS A 294 -12.10 12.29 28.91
C LYS A 294 -11.43 13.67 28.99
N ASN A 295 -10.15 13.70 29.30
CA ASN A 295 -9.35 14.92 29.42
C ASN A 295 -8.49 15.12 28.17
N GLU A 296 -8.23 16.38 27.84
CA GLU A 296 -7.55 16.78 26.60
C GLU A 296 -6.04 16.48 26.57
N ASN A 297 -5.39 16.39 27.74
CA ASN A 297 -3.92 16.43 27.87
C ASN A 297 -3.32 15.19 28.56
N VAL A 298 -3.94 14.02 28.41
CA VAL A 298 -3.55 12.83 29.19
C VAL A 298 -2.54 11.97 28.43
N GLN A 299 -1.51 11.51 29.14
CA GLN A 299 -0.50 10.58 28.62
C GLN A 299 -0.92 9.11 28.83
N GLU A 300 -0.29 8.21 28.07
CA GLU A 300 -0.44 6.75 28.17
C GLU A 300 -0.31 6.28 29.65
N GLY A 301 -1.33 5.59 30.17
CA GLY A 301 -1.32 5.00 31.52
C GLY A 301 -1.98 5.79 32.65
N ALA A 302 -2.55 6.98 32.39
CA ALA A 302 -3.29 7.69 33.45
C ALA A 302 -4.69 7.08 33.69
N SER A 303 -5.22 7.26 34.90
CA SER A 303 -6.57 6.78 35.27
C SER A 303 -7.66 7.38 34.37
N GLY A 304 -8.59 6.55 33.88
CA GLY A 304 -9.67 6.98 32.98
C GLY A 304 -9.28 7.10 31.49
N THR A 305 -8.23 6.40 31.06
CA THR A 305 -7.78 6.34 29.66
C THR A 305 -7.92 4.95 29.05
N LYS A 306 -8.09 4.88 27.73
CA LYS A 306 -8.06 3.63 26.95
C LYS A 306 -7.01 3.75 25.85
N THR A 307 -5.99 2.91 25.90
CA THR A 307 -4.90 2.87 24.92
C THR A 307 -4.93 1.56 24.16
N LYS A 308 -4.76 1.63 22.83
CA LYS A 308 -4.60 0.46 21.96
C LYS A 308 -3.42 0.66 21.03
N THR A 309 -2.70 -0.43 20.80
CA THR A 309 -1.70 -0.52 19.73
C THR A 309 -2.44 -0.96 18.48
N VAL A 310 -2.11 -0.36 17.34
CA VAL A 310 -2.76 -0.66 16.05
C VAL A 310 -1.79 -1.34 15.11
N THR A 311 -2.34 -2.05 14.12
CA THR A 311 -1.56 -2.56 13.00
C THR A 311 -1.82 -1.65 11.80
N ASP A 312 -0.78 -1.04 11.24
CA ASP A 312 -0.89 -0.26 10.00
C ASP A 312 -1.22 -1.21 8.83
N THR A 313 -2.30 -0.91 8.10
CA THR A 313 -2.69 -1.61 6.87
C THR A 313 -2.83 -0.60 5.72
N SER A 314 -2.17 -0.87 4.59
CA SER A 314 -2.17 0.06 3.46
C SER A 314 -3.49 0.05 2.71
N THR A 315 -4.06 1.24 2.44
CA THR A 315 -5.42 1.38 1.88
C THR A 315 -5.55 1.01 0.39
N THR A 316 -4.45 0.79 -0.33
CA THR A 316 -4.47 0.56 -1.79
C THR A 316 -5.25 -0.70 -2.17
N THR A 317 -5.44 -1.63 -1.23
CA THR A 317 -6.15 -2.89 -1.40
C THR A 317 -7.45 -2.99 -0.58
N HIS A 318 -7.83 -1.96 0.20
CA HIS A 318 -8.97 -2.04 1.14
C HIS A 318 -10.34 -2.02 0.49
N SER A 319 -10.47 -1.37 -0.68
CA SER A 319 -11.76 -1.28 -1.39
C SER A 319 -11.87 -2.24 -2.57
N VAL A 320 -10.94 -3.20 -2.67
CA VAL A 320 -10.95 -4.20 -3.75
C VAL A 320 -12.24 -5.00 -3.65
N ASP A 321 -13.11 -4.84 -4.66
CA ASP A 321 -14.29 -5.68 -4.80
C ASP A 321 -13.85 -7.03 -5.35
N ILE A 322 -13.95 -8.04 -4.52
CA ILE A 322 -13.45 -9.38 -4.85
C ILE A 322 -14.45 -10.13 -5.75
N GLY A 323 -15.62 -9.58 -6.08
CA GLY A 323 -16.75 -10.28 -6.72
C GLY A 323 -16.61 -10.77 -8.19
N GLY A 324 -15.47 -10.59 -8.86
CA GLY A 324 -15.42 -10.55 -10.34
C GLY A 324 -15.23 -11.86 -11.13
N SER A 325 -14.55 -12.89 -10.61
CA SER A 325 -14.35 -14.15 -11.37
C SER A 325 -13.90 -15.31 -10.46
N PHE A 326 -14.87 -15.96 -9.83
CA PHE A 326 -14.62 -17.13 -8.99
C PHE A 326 -14.98 -18.44 -9.68
N GLY A 327 -14.18 -19.48 -9.40
CA GLY A 327 -14.40 -20.83 -9.89
C GLY A 327 -13.23 -21.37 -10.72
N TRP A 328 -13.54 -22.39 -11.53
CA TRP A 328 -12.59 -23.09 -12.39
C TRP A 328 -12.73 -22.59 -13.82
N GLY A 329 -11.63 -22.30 -14.51
CA GLY A 329 -11.67 -22.13 -15.95
C GLY A 329 -10.50 -21.37 -16.58
N ASP A 330 -10.57 -21.26 -17.91
CA ASP A 330 -9.60 -20.60 -18.79
C ASP A 330 -9.89 -19.08 -18.96
N LYS A 331 -10.53 -18.46 -17.95
CA LYS A 331 -11.13 -17.13 -18.08
C LYS A 331 -10.09 -16.01 -18.00
N GLY A 332 -9.41 -15.74 -19.12
CA GLY A 332 -8.63 -14.51 -19.34
C GLY A 332 -7.60 -14.18 -18.23
N PRO A 333 -7.00 -12.99 -18.25
CA PRO A 333 -6.06 -12.60 -17.20
C PRO A 333 -6.78 -12.29 -15.88
N SER A 334 -6.28 -12.84 -14.78
CA SER A 334 -6.83 -12.67 -13.43
C SER A 334 -6.30 -11.39 -12.77
N PHE A 335 -6.93 -10.25 -13.03
CA PHE A 335 -6.67 -9.01 -12.29
C PHE A 335 -7.97 -8.40 -11.74
N THR A 336 -7.86 -7.74 -10.59
CA THR A 336 -9.00 -7.19 -9.85
C THR A 336 -8.96 -5.66 -9.87
N PHE A 337 -10.11 -5.02 -9.72
CA PHE A 337 -10.23 -3.57 -9.71
C PHE A 337 -10.64 -3.06 -8.31
N SER A 338 -10.14 -1.88 -7.95
CA SER A 338 -10.49 -1.16 -6.72
C SER A 338 -11.28 0.12 -7.03
N PRO A 339 -12.60 0.19 -6.72
CA PRO A 339 -13.42 1.39 -6.90
C PRO A 339 -12.88 2.65 -6.20
N LYS A 340 -12.13 2.50 -5.10
CA LYS A 340 -11.39 3.59 -4.47
C LYS A 340 -9.90 3.26 -4.45
N TYR A 341 -9.20 3.55 -5.56
CA TYR A 341 -7.74 3.45 -5.60
C TYR A 341 -7.10 4.58 -4.78
N THR A 342 -6.37 4.22 -3.73
CA THR A 342 -5.57 5.14 -2.93
C THR A 342 -4.07 4.93 -3.19
N HIS A 343 -3.26 5.94 -2.86
CA HIS A 343 -1.80 5.84 -2.95
C HIS A 343 -1.20 5.19 -1.71
N SER A 344 0.06 4.75 -1.81
CA SER A 344 0.78 4.04 -0.73
C SER A 344 0.93 4.85 0.57
N TRP A 345 0.71 6.16 0.52
CA TRP A 345 0.81 7.08 1.66
C TRP A 345 -0.46 7.23 2.52
N SER A 346 -1.51 6.44 2.23
CA SER A 346 -2.72 6.37 3.06
C SER A 346 -2.74 5.05 3.85
N ASN A 347 -3.00 5.15 5.15
CA ASN A 347 -2.91 4.03 6.10
C ASN A 347 -4.14 3.93 6.99
N SER A 348 -4.78 2.76 6.97
CA SER A 348 -5.89 2.41 7.83
C SER A 348 -5.42 1.67 9.07
N THR A 349 -6.05 1.99 10.21
CA THR A 349 -5.74 1.37 11.51
C THR A 349 -6.87 0.44 11.92
N SER A 350 -6.55 -0.83 12.14
CA SER A 350 -7.52 -1.77 12.67
C SER A 350 -7.40 -1.96 14.17
N VAL A 351 -8.56 -2.16 14.80
CA VAL A 351 -8.69 -2.46 16.22
C VAL A 351 -9.43 -3.78 16.37
N ALA A 352 -8.73 -4.82 16.77
CA ALA A 352 -9.35 -6.09 17.13
C ALA A 352 -9.58 -6.13 18.65
N ASN A 353 -10.80 -5.83 19.12
CA ASN A 353 -11.21 -6.34 20.43
C ASN A 353 -12.73 -6.35 20.65
N SER A 354 -13.21 -7.41 21.30
CA SER A 354 -14.57 -7.53 21.84
C SER A 354 -14.53 -7.42 23.38
N GLU A 355 -14.38 -6.19 23.89
CA GLU A 355 -14.61 -5.94 25.32
C GLU A 355 -16.12 -5.95 25.61
N SER A 356 -16.53 -6.40 26.81
CA SER A 356 -17.94 -6.51 27.19
C SER A 356 -18.60 -5.15 27.43
N ASP A 357 -17.83 -4.16 27.88
CA ASP A 357 -18.31 -2.81 28.17
C ASP A 357 -17.83 -1.85 27.08
N THR A 358 -18.64 -0.85 26.77
CA THR A 358 -18.29 0.15 25.75
C THR A 358 -17.19 1.09 26.25
N TRP A 359 -16.35 1.58 25.36
CA TRP A 359 -15.28 2.53 25.69
C TRP A 359 -15.87 3.82 26.24
N SER A 360 -17.02 4.28 25.73
CA SER A 360 -17.75 5.41 26.28
C SER A 360 -18.08 5.22 27.77
N SER A 361 -18.62 4.05 28.14
CA SER A 361 -18.97 3.74 29.52
C SER A 361 -17.74 3.62 30.43
N GLN A 362 -16.66 3.03 29.92
CA GLN A 362 -15.42 2.82 30.67
C GLN A 362 -14.63 4.12 30.88
N ILE A 363 -14.64 5.02 29.91
CA ILE A 363 -14.04 6.37 30.00
C ILE A 363 -14.95 7.29 30.83
N GLY A 364 -16.24 6.95 30.94
CA GLY A 364 -17.24 7.73 31.68
C GLY A 364 -17.68 8.97 30.91
N THR A 365 -17.85 8.86 29.59
CA THR A 365 -18.44 9.90 28.74
C THR A 365 -19.93 9.69 28.56
N ASN A 366 -20.69 10.77 28.58
CA ASN A 366 -22.12 10.76 28.27
C ASN A 366 -22.32 11.11 26.78
N PRO A 367 -23.50 10.87 26.17
CA PRO A 367 -23.75 11.24 24.76
C PRO A 367 -23.56 12.74 24.44
N SER A 368 -23.62 13.61 25.44
CA SER A 368 -23.37 15.06 25.33
C SER A 368 -21.90 15.46 25.59
N GLU A 369 -21.02 14.52 25.90
CA GLU A 369 -19.61 14.74 26.22
C GLU A 369 -18.71 14.12 25.14
N ALA A 370 -17.55 14.73 24.90
CA ALA A 370 -16.55 14.23 23.95
C ALA A 370 -15.43 13.48 24.69
N ALA A 371 -14.90 12.44 24.04
CA ALA A 371 -13.57 11.90 24.33
C ALA A 371 -12.54 12.57 23.39
N TYR A 372 -11.27 12.55 23.80
CA TYR A 372 -10.18 13.15 23.04
C TYR A 372 -9.21 12.07 22.58
N LEU A 373 -8.90 12.08 21.28
CA LEU A 373 -7.90 11.24 20.64
C LEU A 373 -6.53 11.91 20.75
N ASN A 374 -5.55 11.16 21.23
CA ASN A 374 -4.14 11.41 20.95
C ASN A 374 -3.53 10.16 20.32
N ALA A 375 -2.68 10.37 19.33
CA ALA A 375 -2.05 9.31 18.57
C ALA A 375 -0.54 9.47 18.53
N ASN A 376 0.13 8.33 18.45
CA ASN A 376 1.55 8.23 18.19
C ASN A 376 1.72 7.87 16.72
N VAL A 377 2.37 8.75 15.98
CA VAL A 377 2.51 8.65 14.53
C VAL A 377 3.98 8.58 14.13
N ARG A 378 4.21 7.99 12.95
CA ARG A 378 5.53 7.92 12.32
C ARG A 378 5.40 8.21 10.85
N TYR A 379 6.30 9.03 10.32
CA TYR A 379 6.37 9.28 8.88
C TYR A 379 7.17 8.17 8.22
N TYR A 380 6.82 7.81 7.00
CA TYR A 380 7.57 6.83 6.21
C TYR A 380 7.67 7.31 4.76
N ASN A 381 8.69 6.83 4.05
CA ASN A 381 8.89 7.13 2.63
C ASN A 381 8.98 5.84 1.81
N GLY A 382 7.88 5.45 1.16
CA GLY A 382 7.81 4.30 0.25
C GLY A 382 8.40 4.56 -1.14
N GLY A 383 8.86 5.78 -1.42
CA GLY A 383 9.42 6.19 -2.71
C GLY A 383 10.85 5.68 -2.95
N ASN A 384 11.55 6.31 -3.88
CA ASN A 384 12.96 6.04 -4.21
C ASN A 384 13.86 7.29 -4.10
N ALA A 385 13.33 8.46 -3.74
CA ALA A 385 14.11 9.68 -3.49
C ALA A 385 13.94 10.20 -2.06
N PRO A 386 14.98 10.81 -1.47
CA PRO A 386 14.89 11.43 -0.15
C PRO A 386 14.07 12.74 -0.20
N ILE A 387 13.50 13.10 0.93
CA ILE A 387 12.87 14.41 1.15
C ILE A 387 13.51 15.10 2.36
N TYR A 388 13.71 16.42 2.27
CA TYR A 388 14.28 17.27 3.32
C TYR A 388 13.26 18.31 3.78
N ASP A 389 13.37 18.78 5.02
CA ASP A 389 12.40 19.72 5.64
C ASP A 389 10.94 19.27 5.42
N LEU A 390 10.68 17.98 5.66
CA LEU A 390 9.39 17.35 5.44
C LEU A 390 8.34 17.87 6.43
N ARG A 391 7.23 18.36 5.88
CA ARG A 391 6.07 18.88 6.61
C ARG A 391 4.77 18.28 6.06
N PRO A 392 4.34 17.11 6.55
CA PRO A 392 3.10 16.49 6.12
C PRO A 392 1.86 17.20 6.68
N THR A 393 0.80 17.21 5.89
CA THR A 393 -0.57 17.49 6.30
C THR A 393 -1.37 16.19 6.18
N SER A 394 -2.00 15.77 7.28
CA SER A 394 -2.75 14.51 7.36
C SER A 394 -4.15 14.70 7.92
N ASN A 395 -5.13 14.06 7.29
CA ASN A 395 -6.50 13.98 7.77
C ASN A 395 -6.72 12.68 8.54
N PHE A 396 -7.44 12.76 9.65
CA PHE A 396 -7.96 11.63 10.41
C PHE A 396 -9.40 11.41 9.96
N VAL A 397 -9.67 10.27 9.37
CA VAL A 397 -10.94 9.99 8.68
C VAL A 397 -11.56 8.71 9.22
N LEU A 398 -12.86 8.71 9.43
CA LEU A 398 -13.66 7.51 9.67
C LEU A 398 -13.97 6.88 8.31
N GLN A 399 -13.38 5.71 8.06
CA GLN A 399 -13.31 5.13 6.73
C GLN A 399 -14.69 4.78 6.14
N ASN A 400 -15.63 4.29 6.94
CA ASN A 400 -16.90 3.78 6.43
C ASN A 400 -17.89 4.93 6.20
N SER A 401 -17.96 5.89 7.13
CA SER A 401 -18.75 7.12 6.96
C SER A 401 -18.10 8.16 6.03
N SER A 402 -16.81 8.03 5.74
CA SER A 402 -16.00 9.04 5.03
C SER A 402 -15.97 10.41 5.72
N GLU A 403 -16.10 10.45 7.05
CA GLU A 403 -16.10 11.67 7.86
C GLU A 403 -14.69 12.04 8.34
N SER A 404 -14.24 13.27 8.09
CA SER A 404 -12.98 13.79 8.62
C SER A 404 -13.18 14.35 10.03
N ILE A 405 -12.41 13.83 11.00
CA ILE A 405 -12.49 14.25 12.41
C ILE A 405 -11.37 15.22 12.81
N ALA A 406 -10.26 15.27 12.06
CA ALA A 406 -9.19 16.25 12.26
C ALA A 406 -8.28 16.39 11.04
N THR A 407 -7.66 17.56 10.88
CA THR A 407 -6.57 17.82 9.93
C THR A 407 -5.37 18.37 10.69
N ILE A 408 -4.20 17.77 10.50
CA ILE A 408 -2.97 18.11 11.21
C ILE A 408 -1.86 18.39 10.22
N THR A 409 -1.22 19.55 10.35
CA THR A 409 0.01 19.91 9.61
C THR A 409 1.20 19.89 10.57
N ALA A 410 2.32 19.32 10.14
CA ALA A 410 3.55 19.30 10.93
C ALA A 410 4.05 20.73 11.24
N ASN A 411 4.40 20.95 12.51
CA ASN A 411 4.94 22.20 13.04
C ASN A 411 6.47 22.12 13.24
N ALA A 412 7.09 23.17 13.77
CA ALA A 412 8.53 23.25 14.00
C ALA A 412 9.13 22.08 14.82
N ASN A 413 8.37 21.48 15.75
CA ASN A 413 8.82 20.37 16.60
C ASN A 413 8.64 18.99 15.94
N THR A 414 7.91 18.92 14.84
CA THR A 414 7.55 17.68 14.14
C THR A 414 8.05 17.65 12.70
N ILE A 415 8.91 18.59 12.30
CA ILE A 415 9.57 18.61 10.99
C ILE A 415 10.50 17.40 10.84
N GLY A 416 10.30 16.63 9.78
CA GLY A 416 11.25 15.62 9.35
C GLY A 416 12.42 16.26 8.60
N ASN A 417 13.51 16.61 9.29
CA ASN A 417 14.66 17.27 8.65
C ASN A 417 15.19 16.53 7.41
N SER A 418 15.20 15.18 7.48
CA SER A 418 15.53 14.32 6.35
C SER A 418 14.83 12.98 6.51
N LEU A 419 14.25 12.48 5.42
CA LEU A 419 13.64 11.17 5.33
C LEU A 419 14.06 10.48 4.04
N GLY A 420 14.99 9.54 4.17
CA GLY A 420 15.46 8.71 3.06
C GLY A 420 14.40 7.68 2.62
N PRO A 421 14.55 7.08 1.43
CA PRO A 421 13.63 6.07 0.93
C PRO A 421 13.70 4.76 1.76
N SER A 422 12.55 4.13 2.01
CA SER A 422 12.36 2.97 2.90
C SER A 422 12.80 3.23 4.35
N ALA A 423 12.83 4.50 4.76
CA ALA A 423 13.12 4.91 6.13
C ALA A 423 11.88 5.53 6.76
N THR A 424 11.96 5.70 8.09
CA THR A 424 10.90 6.31 8.88
C THR A 424 11.43 7.49 9.69
N TYR A 425 10.56 8.45 10.00
CA TYR A 425 10.85 9.54 10.93
C TYR A 425 9.84 9.58 12.07
N PRO A 426 10.28 9.51 13.34
CA PRO A 426 11.64 9.20 13.79
C PRO A 426 12.10 7.82 13.30
N ALA A 427 13.40 7.52 13.41
CA ALA A 427 13.94 6.25 12.92
C ALA A 427 13.36 5.04 13.68
N LYS A 428 13.27 3.88 13.03
CA LYS A 428 12.83 2.64 13.71
C LYS A 428 13.69 2.39 14.96
N GLY A 429 13.04 2.02 16.06
CA GLY A 429 13.68 1.88 17.38
C GLY A 429 13.69 3.15 18.24
N GLN A 430 13.36 4.32 17.66
CA GLN A 430 13.09 5.54 18.42
C GLN A 430 11.59 5.69 18.71
N ALA A 431 11.27 6.40 19.79
CA ALA A 431 9.89 6.71 20.13
C ALA A 431 9.19 7.49 18.99
N PRO A 432 7.93 7.18 18.67
CA PRO A 432 7.14 7.88 17.65
C PRO A 432 6.80 9.32 18.06
N ILE A 433 6.30 10.12 17.11
CA ILE A 433 5.80 11.48 17.38
C ILE A 433 4.46 11.39 18.10
N SER A 434 4.33 12.03 19.26
CA SER A 434 3.02 12.22 19.89
C SER A 434 2.35 13.50 19.40
N LEU A 435 1.10 13.41 18.95
CA LEU A 435 0.36 14.57 18.42
C LEU A 435 0.06 15.65 19.47
N THR A 436 0.04 15.30 20.76
CA THR A 436 -0.05 16.30 21.85
C THR A 436 1.08 17.33 21.86
N GLN A 437 2.25 16.97 21.31
CA GLN A 437 3.44 17.83 21.26
C GLN A 437 3.56 18.62 19.93
N ALA A 438 2.59 18.44 19.02
CA ALA A 438 2.65 18.93 17.64
C ALA A 438 2.02 20.33 17.40
N ASN A 439 1.80 21.16 18.44
CA ASN A 439 1.48 22.59 18.24
C ASN A 439 2.42 23.50 19.10
N GLU A 440 2.52 24.80 18.75
CA GLU A 440 3.32 25.80 19.49
C GLU A 440 2.64 26.35 20.77
N ALA A 441 1.38 25.99 21.03
CA ALA A 441 0.49 26.52 22.08
C ALA A 441 0.05 25.51 23.17
N GLY A 442 0.50 24.24 23.10
CA GLY A 442 -0.09 23.10 23.80
C GLY A 442 -1.33 22.51 23.08
N THR A 443 -1.22 21.24 22.68
CA THR A 443 -2.29 20.28 22.33
C THR A 443 -3.13 20.50 21.05
N ILE A 444 -2.97 19.59 20.08
CA ILE A 444 -3.99 19.36 19.04
C ILE A 444 -5.17 18.64 19.68
N LYS A 445 -6.36 19.24 19.67
CA LYS A 445 -7.58 18.63 20.20
C LYS A 445 -8.30 17.88 19.08
N ILE A 446 -8.34 16.56 19.17
CA ILE A 446 -9.13 15.72 18.27
C ILE A 446 -10.29 15.13 19.09
N SER A 447 -11.46 15.75 19.03
CA SER A 447 -12.64 15.31 19.79
C SER A 447 -13.46 14.29 19.01
N VAL A 448 -13.89 13.23 19.68
CA VAL A 448 -14.84 12.24 19.18
C VAL A 448 -16.01 12.11 20.17
N ASN A 449 -17.23 11.95 19.66
CA ASN A 449 -18.39 11.72 20.51
C ASN A 449 -18.45 10.25 20.99
N SER A 450 -19.31 9.96 21.96
CA SER A 450 -19.45 8.60 22.52
C SER A 450 -19.89 7.55 21.47
N GLU A 451 -20.73 7.94 20.52
CA GLU A 451 -21.22 7.04 19.46
C GLU A 451 -20.08 6.62 18.52
N THR A 452 -19.28 7.58 18.05
CA THR A 452 -18.10 7.32 17.21
C THR A 452 -17.07 6.47 17.93
N LEU A 453 -16.84 6.74 19.22
CA LEU A 453 -15.90 5.97 20.04
C LEU A 453 -16.30 4.49 20.12
N ASP A 454 -17.58 4.22 20.36
CA ASP A 454 -18.11 2.86 20.45
C ASP A 454 -18.13 2.19 19.07
N LYS A 455 -18.43 2.95 18.00
CA LYS A 455 -18.32 2.46 16.61
C LYS A 455 -16.90 2.02 16.24
N ILE A 456 -15.88 2.75 16.70
CA ILE A 456 -14.47 2.38 16.51
C ILE A 456 -14.13 1.11 17.31
N GLN A 457 -14.58 1.00 18.57
CA GLN A 457 -14.38 -0.21 19.38
C GLN A 457 -14.97 -1.45 18.72
N GLU A 458 -16.20 -1.33 18.21
CA GLU A 458 -16.95 -2.42 17.61
C GLU A 458 -16.43 -2.82 16.22
N GLY A 459 -15.46 -2.07 15.67
CA GLY A 459 -14.91 -2.28 14.32
C GLY A 459 -15.91 -1.92 13.21
N THR A 460 -16.89 -1.08 13.53
CA THR A 460 -17.93 -0.63 12.61
C THR A 460 -17.57 0.68 11.92
N GLU A 461 -16.67 1.44 12.54
CA GLU A 461 -15.86 2.46 11.89
C GLU A 461 -14.39 2.09 12.04
N THR A 462 -13.58 2.48 11.05
CA THR A 462 -12.13 2.27 11.05
C THR A 462 -11.45 3.62 10.94
N LEU A 463 -10.48 3.90 11.81
CA LEU A 463 -9.76 5.15 11.80
C LEU A 463 -8.64 5.10 10.74
N ASN A 464 -8.68 6.00 9.77
CA ASN A 464 -7.73 6.12 8.68
C ASN A 464 -6.92 7.40 8.82
N ILE A 465 -5.65 7.37 8.42
CA ILE A 465 -4.83 8.56 8.22
C ILE A 465 -4.59 8.74 6.72
N GLU A 466 -5.01 9.88 6.19
CA GLU A 466 -4.81 10.28 4.81
C GLU A 466 -3.82 11.44 4.74
N THR A 467 -2.61 11.20 4.26
CA THR A 467 -1.65 12.27 3.99
C THR A 467 -2.03 12.95 2.68
N THR A 468 -2.54 14.18 2.76
CA THR A 468 -3.03 14.94 1.59
C THR A 468 -1.93 15.77 0.94
N GLN A 469 -0.96 16.24 1.74
CA GLN A 469 0.18 17.03 1.29
C GLN A 469 1.42 16.64 2.10
N ASN A 470 2.58 16.64 1.47
CA ASN A 470 3.85 16.30 2.09
C ASN A 470 4.95 17.24 1.56
N ARG A 471 4.81 18.53 1.89
CA ARG A 471 5.76 19.58 1.48
C ARG A 471 7.16 19.23 1.95
N GLY A 472 8.14 19.49 1.10
CA GLY A 472 9.55 19.33 1.43
C GLY A 472 10.43 19.62 0.22
N GLN A 473 11.74 19.60 0.45
CA GLN A 473 12.76 19.95 -0.51
C GLN A 473 13.46 18.72 -1.08
N TYR A 474 13.97 18.86 -2.30
CA TYR A 474 14.90 17.91 -2.92
C TYR A 474 16.33 18.44 -2.87
N GLY A 475 17.31 17.53 -2.92
CA GLY A 475 18.73 17.89 -3.00
C GLY A 475 19.24 17.83 -4.44
N LYS A 476 20.17 18.71 -4.80
CA LYS A 476 20.98 18.66 -6.04
C LYS A 476 22.45 18.51 -5.69
N ILE A 477 23.23 17.99 -6.64
CA ILE A 477 24.68 17.95 -6.55
C ILE A 477 25.23 19.09 -7.41
N ASP A 478 25.99 20.01 -6.82
CA ASP A 478 26.61 21.13 -7.55
C ASP A 478 27.80 20.68 -8.42
N GLU A 479 28.37 21.62 -9.18
CA GLU A 479 29.50 21.38 -10.10
C GLU A 479 30.74 20.86 -9.38
N GLU A 480 30.94 21.27 -8.12
CA GLU A 480 31.98 20.84 -7.19
C GLU A 480 31.71 19.49 -6.51
N GLY A 481 30.49 18.94 -6.63
CA GLY A 481 30.10 17.64 -6.09
C GLY A 481 29.44 17.66 -4.70
N ASN A 482 29.15 18.84 -4.16
CA ASN A 482 28.47 19.03 -2.88
C ASN A 482 26.96 18.94 -3.05
N GLN A 483 26.27 18.46 -2.00
CA GLN A 483 24.82 18.47 -1.98
C GLN A 483 24.28 19.83 -1.50
N ILE A 484 23.42 20.44 -2.30
CA ILE A 484 22.75 21.72 -2.01
C ILE A 484 21.22 21.58 -2.13
N PRO A 485 20.42 22.45 -1.49
CA PRO A 485 18.97 22.49 -1.72
C PRO A 485 18.62 22.80 -3.18
N GLY A 486 17.76 22.00 -3.80
CA GLY A 486 17.37 22.16 -5.19
C GLY A 486 16.05 22.91 -5.42
N GLY A 487 15.18 22.96 -4.41
CA GLY A 487 13.84 23.51 -4.50
C GLY A 487 12.80 22.60 -3.84
N GLU A 488 11.51 22.87 -4.08
CA GLU A 488 10.40 22.09 -3.52
C GLU A 488 9.98 20.93 -4.43
N TRP A 489 9.53 19.83 -3.83
CA TRP A 489 9.02 18.66 -4.55
C TRP A 489 7.64 18.87 -5.19
N ASP A 490 6.77 19.72 -4.65
CA ASP A 490 5.35 19.82 -5.06
C ASP A 490 5.15 20.08 -6.57
N PRO A 491 5.80 21.10 -7.18
CA PRO A 491 5.67 21.34 -8.61
C PRO A 491 6.25 20.20 -9.45
N ILE A 492 7.34 19.59 -8.96
CA ILE A 492 8.04 18.51 -9.66
C ILE A 492 7.18 17.23 -9.69
N ARG A 493 6.57 16.86 -8.56
CA ARG A 493 5.67 15.70 -8.49
C ARG A 493 4.49 15.81 -9.45
N THR A 494 3.92 17.01 -9.59
CA THR A 494 2.84 17.27 -10.56
C THR A 494 3.29 16.95 -12.00
N ASN A 495 4.51 17.34 -12.37
CA ASN A 495 5.05 17.06 -13.70
C ASN A 495 5.37 15.57 -13.90
N ILE A 496 5.95 14.92 -12.88
CA ILE A 496 6.21 13.47 -12.91
C ILE A 496 4.90 12.71 -13.11
N ASP A 497 3.86 13.03 -12.34
CA ASP A 497 2.56 12.37 -12.40
C ASP A 497 1.87 12.53 -13.77
N ALA A 498 2.12 13.64 -14.47
CA ALA A 498 1.59 13.90 -15.80
C ALA A 498 2.27 13.09 -16.92
N VAL A 499 3.54 12.68 -16.73
CA VAL A 499 4.34 11.97 -17.77
C VAL A 499 4.56 10.49 -17.45
N SER A 500 4.07 9.99 -16.31
CA SER A 500 4.32 8.64 -15.82
C SER A 500 3.03 7.88 -15.50
N GLY A 501 3.17 6.57 -15.28
CA GLY A 501 2.20 5.79 -14.52
C GLY A 501 2.77 5.45 -13.13
N ALA A 502 1.90 4.98 -12.23
CA ALA A 502 2.24 4.59 -10.86
C ALA A 502 2.24 3.06 -10.69
N LEU A 503 3.35 2.53 -10.16
CA LEU A 503 3.50 1.14 -9.75
C LEU A 503 3.66 1.08 -8.23
N THR A 504 2.80 0.33 -7.57
CA THR A 504 2.89 0.05 -6.13
C THR A 504 3.21 -1.41 -5.91
N LEU A 505 4.23 -1.72 -5.12
CA LEU A 505 4.49 -3.08 -4.63
C LEU A 505 4.00 -3.17 -3.19
N ASN A 506 2.91 -3.93 -2.98
CA ASN A 506 2.34 -4.19 -1.66
C ASN A 506 2.93 -5.49 -1.10
N LEU A 507 3.81 -5.36 -0.11
CA LEU A 507 4.57 -6.48 0.46
C LEU A 507 3.80 -7.25 1.55
N GLY A 508 2.56 -6.86 1.84
CA GLY A 508 1.70 -7.43 2.88
C GLY A 508 1.70 -6.63 4.19
N SER A 509 0.90 -7.10 5.16
CA SER A 509 0.69 -6.39 6.44
C SER A 509 1.98 -6.22 7.24
N GLY A 510 2.16 -5.05 7.87
CA GLY A 510 3.33 -4.74 8.70
C GLY A 510 4.63 -4.49 7.91
N LYS A 511 4.58 -4.45 6.58
CA LYS A 511 5.69 -4.06 5.71
C LYS A 511 5.36 -2.76 4.98
N GLU A 512 6.40 -1.98 4.69
CA GLU A 512 6.25 -0.73 3.95
C GLU A 512 6.02 -1.03 2.47
N ASN A 513 4.95 -0.43 1.92
CA ASN A 513 4.69 -0.48 0.49
C ASN A 513 5.68 0.39 -0.27
N LEU A 514 6.06 -0.05 -1.47
CA LEU A 514 6.95 0.70 -2.33
C LEU A 514 6.16 1.30 -3.47
N GLU A 515 6.34 2.59 -3.75
CA GLU A 515 5.70 3.27 -4.88
C GLU A 515 6.75 3.85 -5.82
N ARG A 516 6.56 3.64 -7.11
CA ARG A 516 7.47 4.05 -8.18
C ARG A 516 6.68 4.72 -9.29
N ARG A 517 7.31 5.72 -9.93
CA ARG A 517 6.76 6.41 -11.10
C ARG A 517 7.63 6.08 -12.30
N VAL A 518 7.03 5.54 -13.35
CA VAL A 518 7.74 5.14 -14.57
C VAL A 518 7.22 5.95 -15.74
N ALA A 519 8.11 6.68 -16.40
CA ALA A 519 7.81 7.49 -17.58
C ALA A 519 7.19 6.64 -18.69
N ALA A 520 6.24 7.22 -19.41
CA ALA A 520 5.57 6.57 -20.51
C ALA A 520 5.45 7.50 -21.72
N LYS A 521 5.49 6.91 -22.91
CA LYS A 521 5.31 7.62 -24.18
C LYS A 521 3.91 8.21 -24.31
N ASP A 522 3.81 9.45 -24.76
CA ASP A 522 2.55 10.01 -25.24
C ASP A 522 2.34 9.65 -26.71
N LEU A 523 1.45 8.69 -26.96
CA LEU A 523 1.14 8.25 -28.33
C LEU A 523 0.41 9.32 -29.16
N ARG A 524 -0.06 10.41 -28.55
CA ARG A 524 -0.71 11.53 -29.25
C ARG A 524 0.30 12.57 -29.72
N ASP A 525 1.52 12.52 -29.21
CA ASP A 525 2.60 13.45 -29.58
C ASP A 525 3.67 12.72 -30.40
N PRO A 526 3.73 12.94 -31.73
CA PRO A 526 4.74 12.29 -32.58
C PRO A 526 6.18 12.75 -32.27
N GLU A 527 6.34 13.89 -31.60
CA GLU A 527 7.64 14.41 -31.15
C GLU A 527 8.06 13.81 -29.80
N ASP A 528 7.19 13.08 -29.10
CA ASP A 528 7.57 12.39 -27.89
C ASP A 528 8.39 11.12 -28.20
N LYS A 529 9.71 11.20 -28.00
CA LYS A 529 10.64 10.08 -28.22
C LYS A 529 10.84 9.18 -27.01
N THR A 530 10.04 9.35 -25.95
CA THR A 530 10.12 8.45 -24.77
C THR A 530 10.00 6.99 -25.22
N PRO A 531 10.93 6.10 -24.81
CA PRO A 531 10.86 4.68 -25.10
C PRO A 531 9.52 4.07 -24.70
N GLU A 532 8.94 3.23 -25.56
CA GLU A 532 7.72 2.51 -25.26
C GLU A 532 8.05 1.23 -24.46
N LEU A 533 7.39 1.04 -23.33
CA LEU A 533 7.58 -0.10 -22.44
C LEU A 533 6.33 -0.98 -22.39
N THR A 534 6.53 -2.25 -22.08
CA THR A 534 5.50 -3.15 -21.55
C THR A 534 5.35 -2.97 -20.04
N ILE A 535 4.25 -3.46 -19.46
CA ILE A 535 4.06 -3.52 -18.00
C ILE A 535 5.19 -4.33 -17.34
N LYS A 536 5.61 -5.45 -17.94
CA LYS A 536 6.75 -6.26 -17.45
C LYS A 536 8.03 -5.44 -17.35
N GLU A 537 8.38 -4.70 -18.39
CA GLU A 537 9.60 -3.87 -18.42
C GLU A 537 9.52 -2.72 -17.42
N ALA A 538 8.35 -2.10 -17.26
CA ALA A 538 8.11 -1.08 -16.26
C ALA A 538 8.33 -1.62 -14.83
N ILE A 539 7.80 -2.81 -14.52
CA ILE A 539 8.01 -3.49 -13.23
C ILE A 539 9.50 -3.77 -12.99
N LYS A 540 10.20 -4.31 -14.00
CA LYS A 540 11.64 -4.61 -13.90
C LYS A 540 12.47 -3.38 -13.58
N LYS A 541 12.21 -2.27 -14.29
CA LYS A 541 12.90 -1.00 -14.08
C LYS A 541 12.55 -0.39 -12.72
N ALA A 542 11.26 -0.35 -12.37
CA ALA A 542 10.75 0.29 -11.15
C ALA A 542 11.33 -0.29 -9.86
N PHE A 543 11.43 -1.62 -9.76
CA PHE A 543 11.80 -2.31 -8.52
C PHE A 543 13.16 -3.02 -8.57
N ASP A 544 13.95 -2.79 -9.63
CA ASP A 544 15.22 -3.47 -9.87
C ASP A 544 15.10 -5.00 -9.85
N VAL A 545 14.14 -5.52 -10.62
CA VAL A 545 13.79 -6.94 -10.62
C VAL A 545 14.70 -7.71 -11.58
N GLU A 546 15.30 -8.78 -11.10
CA GLU A 546 16.10 -9.70 -11.90
C GLU A 546 15.20 -10.72 -12.59
N GLU A 547 15.49 -11.03 -13.86
CA GLU A 547 14.77 -12.08 -14.58
C GLU A 547 15.67 -13.31 -14.72
N VAL A 548 15.35 -14.37 -13.96
CA VAL A 548 16.15 -15.59 -13.91
C VAL A 548 15.27 -16.76 -14.32
N GLY A 549 15.64 -17.46 -15.39
CA GLY A 549 14.85 -18.58 -15.90
C GLY A 549 13.42 -18.20 -16.31
N GLY A 550 13.19 -16.96 -16.72
CA GLY A 550 11.87 -16.43 -17.07
C GLY A 550 11.02 -15.97 -15.87
N ARG A 551 11.54 -16.07 -14.65
CA ARG A 551 10.88 -15.60 -13.42
C ARG A 551 11.40 -14.24 -12.99
N LEU A 552 10.50 -13.39 -12.53
CA LEU A 552 10.78 -12.06 -11.99
C LEU A 552 11.05 -12.16 -10.48
N LEU A 553 12.29 -11.87 -10.08
CA LEU A 553 12.75 -11.96 -8.70
C LEU A 553 13.10 -10.58 -8.15
N TYR A 554 12.35 -10.14 -7.16
CA TYR A 554 12.62 -8.94 -6.37
C TYR A 554 13.32 -9.31 -5.07
N LYS A 555 14.42 -8.63 -4.74
CA LYS A 555 15.11 -8.80 -3.47
C LYS A 555 14.58 -7.79 -2.45
N ASP A 556 14.00 -8.28 -1.36
CA ASP A 556 13.57 -7.42 -0.27
C ASP A 556 14.77 -6.82 0.51
N ALA A 557 14.49 -5.94 1.48
CA ALA A 557 15.52 -5.29 2.29
C ALA A 557 16.40 -6.26 3.10
N ASN A 558 15.97 -7.51 3.30
CA ASN A 558 16.73 -8.56 3.98
C ASN A 558 17.48 -9.48 2.98
N GLY A 559 17.41 -9.18 1.69
CA GLY A 559 17.99 -9.99 0.62
C GLY A 559 17.19 -11.25 0.30
N LYS A 560 15.94 -11.36 0.73
CA LYS A 560 15.06 -12.49 0.41
C LYS A 560 14.43 -12.27 -0.96
N ASP A 561 14.48 -13.30 -1.81
CA ASP A 561 13.80 -13.29 -3.10
C ASP A 561 12.27 -13.39 -2.91
N ILE A 562 11.56 -12.50 -3.61
CA ILE A 562 10.10 -12.45 -3.74
C ILE A 562 9.80 -12.56 -5.23
N VAL A 563 8.93 -13.50 -5.59
CA VAL A 563 8.54 -13.73 -6.97
C VAL A 563 7.45 -12.74 -7.36
N LEU A 564 7.63 -12.05 -8.48
CA LEU A 564 6.72 -11.05 -9.02
C LEU A 564 6.09 -11.47 -10.36
N ASP A 565 6.06 -12.77 -10.66
CA ASP A 565 5.41 -13.31 -11.85
C ASP A 565 3.91 -13.00 -11.85
N GLU A 566 3.32 -12.78 -13.04
CA GLU A 566 1.89 -12.41 -13.20
C GLU A 566 0.93 -13.41 -12.53
N SER A 567 1.33 -14.68 -12.46
CA SER A 567 0.56 -15.76 -11.84
C SER A 567 0.54 -15.71 -10.32
N VAL A 568 1.58 -15.14 -9.71
CA VAL A 568 1.83 -15.16 -8.28
C VAL A 568 1.18 -13.98 -7.59
N VAL A 569 1.25 -12.81 -8.21
CA VAL A 569 0.77 -11.56 -7.62
C VAL A 569 -0.70 -11.32 -7.94
N ASN A 570 -1.41 -10.69 -7.00
CA ASN A 570 -2.73 -10.15 -7.27
C ASN A 570 -2.56 -8.73 -7.84
N ILE A 571 -2.84 -8.57 -9.13
CA ILE A 571 -2.79 -7.26 -9.79
C ILE A 571 -4.07 -6.49 -9.47
N VAL A 572 -3.91 -5.31 -8.88
CA VAL A 572 -5.01 -4.39 -8.54
C VAL A 572 -4.84 -3.09 -9.32
N THR A 573 -5.89 -2.65 -10.02
CA THR A 573 -5.85 -1.40 -10.81
C THR A 573 -6.98 -0.44 -10.43
N ASP A 574 -6.90 0.79 -10.93
CA ASP A 574 -8.06 1.67 -11.04
C ASP A 574 -8.91 1.36 -12.30
N GLU A 575 -10.03 2.06 -12.47
CA GLU A 575 -11.05 1.71 -13.47
C GLU A 575 -10.56 2.04 -14.89
N ASN A 576 -9.88 3.16 -15.02
CA ASN A 576 -9.32 3.63 -16.28
C ASN A 576 -8.20 2.71 -16.75
N THR A 577 -7.31 2.31 -15.84
CA THR A 577 -6.24 1.35 -16.13
C THR A 577 -6.81 0.00 -16.51
N LYS A 578 -7.87 -0.47 -15.82
CA LYS A 578 -8.56 -1.71 -16.19
C LYS A 578 -9.10 -1.66 -17.61
N LYS A 579 -9.88 -0.61 -17.95
CA LYS A 579 -10.45 -0.42 -19.29
C LYS A 579 -9.37 -0.40 -20.38
N GLU A 580 -8.26 0.27 -20.10
CA GLU A 580 -7.13 0.35 -21.02
C GLU A 580 -6.45 -1.02 -21.22
N ILE A 581 -6.17 -1.75 -20.13
CA ILE A 581 -5.58 -3.09 -20.21
C ILE A 581 -6.53 -4.05 -20.96
N ASP A 582 -7.82 -4.06 -20.63
CA ASP A 582 -8.83 -4.89 -21.32
C ASP A 582 -8.85 -4.60 -22.84
N ALA A 583 -8.78 -3.33 -23.24
CA ALA A 583 -8.78 -2.94 -24.65
C ALA A 583 -7.54 -3.44 -25.39
N GLN A 584 -6.36 -3.42 -24.75
CA GLN A 584 -5.15 -3.99 -25.33
C GLN A 584 -5.24 -5.51 -25.44
N LEU A 585 -5.63 -6.17 -24.34
CA LEU A 585 -5.75 -7.62 -24.26
C LEU A 585 -6.74 -8.17 -25.28
N ALA A 586 -7.83 -7.47 -25.59
CA ALA A 586 -8.81 -7.90 -26.61
C ALA A 586 -8.15 -8.27 -27.94
N ASN A 587 -7.06 -7.57 -28.32
CA ASN A 587 -6.35 -7.76 -29.58
C ASN A 587 -5.08 -8.62 -29.46
N MET A 588 -4.68 -9.04 -28.26
CA MET A 588 -3.48 -9.84 -28.03
C MET A 588 -3.76 -11.35 -28.06
N PRO A 589 -2.87 -12.19 -28.62
CA PRO A 589 -3.09 -13.64 -28.68
C PRO A 589 -2.86 -14.37 -27.34
N ASP A 590 -1.91 -13.92 -26.52
CA ASP A 590 -1.51 -14.56 -25.26
C ASP A 590 -2.35 -14.12 -24.04
N LYS A 591 -3.07 -13.00 -24.17
CA LYS A 591 -3.90 -12.38 -23.12
C LYS A 591 -3.14 -12.15 -21.80
N LYS A 592 -1.83 -11.89 -21.87
CA LYS A 592 -0.98 -11.63 -20.69
C LYS A 592 -0.91 -10.14 -20.36
N VAL A 593 -1.21 -9.78 -19.11
CA VAL A 593 -1.19 -8.38 -18.65
C VAL A 593 0.22 -7.80 -18.75
N TYR A 594 1.23 -8.59 -18.39
CA TYR A 594 2.63 -8.15 -18.39
C TYR A 594 3.14 -7.76 -19.79
N ASN A 595 2.48 -8.23 -20.86
CA ASN A 595 2.84 -7.90 -22.23
C ASN A 595 2.07 -6.67 -22.78
N ALA A 596 1.08 -6.16 -22.05
CA ALA A 596 0.40 -4.92 -22.42
C ALA A 596 1.36 -3.73 -22.31
N LYS A 597 1.12 -2.70 -23.12
CA LYS A 597 1.90 -1.46 -23.18
C LYS A 597 1.60 -0.58 -21.97
N TRP A 598 2.67 -0.08 -21.36
CA TRP A 598 2.67 0.87 -20.26
C TRP A 598 2.33 2.27 -20.78
N LYS A 599 1.32 2.91 -20.19
CA LYS A 599 0.83 4.24 -20.60
C LYS A 599 0.79 5.22 -19.43
N ARG A 600 0.85 6.51 -19.76
CA ARG A 600 0.70 7.61 -18.80
C ARG A 600 -0.61 7.48 -18.02
N GLY A 601 -0.58 7.77 -16.73
CA GLY A 601 -1.74 7.73 -15.85
C GLY A 601 -2.19 6.33 -15.43
N MET A 602 -1.57 5.24 -15.93
CA MET A 602 -1.86 3.90 -15.42
C MET A 602 -1.51 3.79 -13.93
N LYS A 603 -2.36 3.11 -13.16
CA LYS A 603 -2.18 2.84 -11.73
C LYS A 603 -2.31 1.35 -11.46
N ILE A 604 -1.21 0.72 -11.06
CA ILE A 604 -1.14 -0.73 -10.84
C ILE A 604 -0.49 -1.00 -9.48
N THR A 605 -1.17 -1.78 -8.65
CA THR A 605 -0.62 -2.37 -7.42
C THR A 605 -0.37 -3.85 -7.64
N LEU A 606 0.86 -4.29 -7.36
CA LEU A 606 1.26 -5.69 -7.28
C LEU A 606 1.12 -6.13 -5.82
N HIS A 607 0.07 -6.89 -5.53
CA HIS A 607 -0.21 -7.35 -4.18
C HIS A 607 0.34 -8.75 -3.94
N ILE A 608 1.29 -8.86 -3.02
CA ILE A 608 2.02 -10.11 -2.75
C ILE A 608 1.19 -11.00 -1.80
N PRO A 609 1.07 -12.31 -2.09
CA PRO A 609 0.38 -13.23 -1.21
C PRO A 609 1.06 -13.37 0.17
N GLU A 610 0.25 -13.62 1.20
CA GLU A 610 0.70 -13.91 2.57
C GLU A 610 1.48 -15.24 2.62
N LYS A 611 1.00 -16.23 1.84
CA LYS A 611 1.63 -17.54 1.68
C LYS A 611 1.64 -17.92 0.21
N TYR A 612 2.76 -18.46 -0.26
CA TYR A 612 2.99 -18.86 -1.64
C TYR A 612 3.87 -20.12 -1.71
N PHE A 613 3.50 -21.05 -2.58
CA PHE A 613 4.20 -22.30 -2.82
C PHE A 613 4.42 -22.49 -4.32
N ASP A 614 5.70 -22.51 -4.72
CA ASP A 614 6.16 -22.62 -6.12
C ASP A 614 6.80 -23.97 -6.45
N PHE A 615 6.93 -24.87 -5.47
CA PHE A 615 7.47 -26.23 -5.62
C PHE A 615 8.90 -26.33 -6.18
N GLU A 616 9.64 -25.22 -6.30
CA GLU A 616 11.01 -25.22 -6.85
C GLU A 616 12.05 -25.85 -5.91
N LYS A 617 11.73 -25.93 -4.62
CA LYS A 617 12.59 -26.55 -3.60
C LYS A 617 12.41 -28.07 -3.58
N SER A 618 13.45 -28.77 -3.10
CA SER A 618 13.40 -30.23 -2.92
C SER A 618 12.31 -30.66 -1.94
N ASP A 619 12.06 -29.86 -0.91
CA ASP A 619 10.84 -29.97 -0.11
C ASP A 619 9.73 -29.15 -0.80
N THR A 620 8.68 -29.84 -1.24
CA THR A 620 7.47 -29.24 -1.84
C THR A 620 6.70 -28.32 -0.91
N GLY A 621 6.96 -28.39 0.41
CA GLY A 621 6.16 -27.71 1.42
C GLY A 621 4.78 -28.35 1.64
N PHE A 622 4.51 -29.50 1.01
CA PHE A 622 3.23 -30.20 1.06
C PHE A 622 3.37 -31.66 1.53
N TYR A 623 2.40 -32.16 2.28
CA TYR A 623 2.24 -33.58 2.58
C TYR A 623 1.56 -34.30 1.42
N TYR A 624 1.94 -35.56 1.18
CA TYR A 624 1.39 -36.45 0.15
C TYR A 624 1.47 -35.92 -1.29
N THR A 625 2.37 -34.96 -1.53
CA THR A 625 2.61 -34.33 -2.82
C THR A 625 4.02 -34.66 -3.31
N TYR A 626 4.14 -35.03 -4.58
CA TYR A 626 5.41 -35.28 -5.26
C TYR A 626 5.85 -34.02 -5.99
N GLY A 627 7.15 -33.71 -5.97
CA GLY A 627 7.72 -32.65 -6.80
C GLY A 627 8.13 -33.20 -8.16
N GLU A 628 7.62 -32.63 -9.25
CA GLU A 628 7.93 -33.05 -10.63
C GLU A 628 8.35 -31.87 -11.50
N SER A 629 8.95 -32.14 -12.66
CA SER A 629 9.29 -31.10 -13.63
C SER A 629 8.08 -30.62 -14.44
N GLY A 630 8.15 -29.38 -14.93
CA GLY A 630 7.20 -28.81 -15.89
C GLY A 630 6.09 -28.01 -15.23
N GLY A 631 6.48 -27.06 -14.36
CA GLY A 631 5.63 -26.06 -13.71
C GLY A 631 4.79 -25.21 -14.66
N TYR A 632 3.83 -24.50 -14.09
CA TYR A 632 3.14 -23.41 -14.76
C TYR A 632 4.07 -22.21 -14.86
N THR A 633 4.71 -21.86 -13.74
CA THR A 633 5.90 -21.02 -13.72
C THR A 633 7.08 -21.83 -13.19
N GLY A 634 8.30 -21.33 -13.38
CA GLY A 634 9.50 -22.05 -12.97
C GLY A 634 9.67 -23.41 -13.63
N SER A 635 10.34 -24.32 -12.94
CA SER A 635 10.78 -25.62 -13.46
C SER A 635 10.07 -26.80 -12.82
N LYS A 636 9.42 -26.60 -11.68
CA LYS A 636 8.82 -27.65 -10.84
C LYS A 636 7.32 -27.44 -10.61
N ARG A 637 6.65 -28.49 -10.14
CA ARG A 637 5.24 -28.48 -9.75
C ARG A 637 4.94 -29.51 -8.67
N GLY A 638 3.82 -29.34 -8.00
CA GLY A 638 3.22 -30.37 -7.17
C GLY A 638 2.41 -31.37 -7.98
N ARG A 639 2.44 -32.64 -7.58
CA ARG A 639 1.58 -33.70 -8.13
C ARG A 639 0.98 -34.54 -7.02
N ILE A 640 -0.31 -34.87 -7.15
CA ILE A 640 -0.99 -35.90 -6.36
C ILE A 640 -1.61 -36.98 -7.25
N ASN A 641 -1.61 -38.22 -6.76
CA ASN A 641 -2.23 -39.37 -7.45
C ASN A 641 -3.76 -39.22 -7.53
N ALA A 642 -4.39 -40.03 -8.38
CA ALA A 642 -5.84 -40.25 -8.38
C ALA A 642 -6.32 -40.68 -6.97
N GLY A 643 -7.41 -40.11 -6.49
CA GLY A 643 -7.90 -40.32 -5.11
C GLY A 643 -7.04 -39.68 -4.01
N GLY A 644 -5.96 -38.96 -4.36
CA GLY A 644 -5.00 -38.39 -3.43
C GLY A 644 -5.49 -37.11 -2.74
N ASN A 645 -4.84 -36.76 -1.63
CA ASN A 645 -5.08 -35.52 -0.89
C ASN A 645 -3.76 -34.88 -0.47
N GLY A 646 -3.38 -33.78 -1.11
CA GLY A 646 -2.14 -33.05 -0.84
C GLY A 646 -2.43 -31.69 -0.19
N TYR A 647 -1.68 -31.34 0.85
CA TYR A 647 -1.91 -30.10 1.61
C TYR A 647 -0.65 -29.54 2.24
N SER A 648 -0.67 -28.25 2.57
CA SER A 648 0.48 -27.53 3.14
C SER A 648 0.96 -28.15 4.45
N LYS A 649 2.29 -28.28 4.59
CA LYS A 649 2.94 -28.76 5.82
C LYS A 649 2.85 -27.74 6.94
N GLU A 650 3.06 -26.48 6.61
CA GLU A 650 2.89 -25.37 7.54
C GLU A 650 1.41 -25.02 7.71
N ASN A 651 1.05 -24.67 8.94
CA ASN A 651 -0.25 -24.11 9.23
C ASN A 651 -0.30 -22.65 8.77
N LEU A 652 -1.40 -22.26 8.13
CA LEU A 652 -1.72 -20.87 7.85
C LEU A 652 -2.08 -20.17 9.18
N GLN A 653 -1.50 -18.99 9.39
CA GLN A 653 -1.82 -18.12 10.52
C GLN A 653 -2.61 -16.93 9.99
N LEU A 654 -3.94 -17.09 9.92
CA LEU A 654 -4.83 -16.07 9.38
C LEU A 654 -5.42 -15.22 10.51
N ASN A 655 -5.77 -13.98 10.19
CA ASN A 655 -6.38 -13.04 11.13
C ASN A 655 -7.90 -13.27 11.19
N PRO A 656 -8.55 -13.05 12.34
CA PRO A 656 -10.01 -13.05 12.41
C PRO A 656 -10.60 -11.88 11.61
N TYR A 657 -11.87 -12.02 11.21
CA TYR A 657 -12.66 -11.01 10.50
C TYR A 657 -11.90 -10.41 9.31
N THR A 658 -11.22 -11.25 8.54
CA THR A 658 -10.37 -10.80 7.45
C THR A 658 -10.71 -11.58 6.19
N SER A 659 -10.83 -10.87 5.08
CA SER A 659 -11.05 -11.46 3.77
C SER A 659 -9.74 -11.91 3.13
N TYR A 660 -9.78 -13.07 2.51
CA TYR A 660 -8.67 -13.71 1.82
C TYR A 660 -9.11 -14.25 0.46
N THR A 661 -8.15 -14.43 -0.44
CA THR A 661 -8.32 -15.20 -1.68
C THR A 661 -7.31 -16.33 -1.72
N ALA A 662 -7.75 -17.53 -2.05
CA ALA A 662 -6.89 -18.65 -2.38
C ALA A 662 -6.86 -18.84 -3.89
N ARG A 663 -5.66 -18.99 -4.47
CA ARG A 663 -5.43 -19.18 -5.90
C ARG A 663 -4.46 -20.33 -6.13
N ALA A 664 -4.62 -21.02 -7.24
CA ALA A 664 -3.65 -21.98 -7.77
C ALA A 664 -3.84 -22.21 -9.26
N TYR A 665 -2.81 -22.76 -9.91
CA TYR A 665 -2.87 -23.26 -11.28
C TYR A 665 -2.87 -24.77 -11.26
N VAL A 666 -3.75 -25.39 -12.05
CA VAL A 666 -4.02 -26.82 -11.98
C VAL A 666 -4.20 -27.42 -13.37
N LYS A 667 -3.79 -28.67 -13.55
CA LYS A 667 -4.07 -29.47 -14.76
C LYS A 667 -4.17 -30.95 -14.42
N SER A 668 -4.76 -31.75 -15.30
CA SER A 668 -4.91 -33.19 -15.12
C SER A 668 -4.26 -33.97 -16.26
N ASP A 669 -3.76 -35.17 -15.97
CA ASP A 669 -3.28 -36.07 -17.03
C ASP A 669 -4.43 -36.70 -17.83
N SER A 670 -5.69 -36.45 -17.46
CA SER A 670 -6.87 -36.99 -18.13
C SER A 670 -6.99 -36.47 -19.57
N PRO A 671 -6.77 -37.28 -20.61
CA PRO A 671 -6.73 -36.77 -21.99
C PRO A 671 -8.10 -36.40 -22.55
N ASN A 672 -9.17 -37.05 -22.06
CA ASN A 672 -10.54 -36.95 -22.58
C ASN A 672 -11.63 -36.87 -21.48
N GLY A 673 -11.24 -36.75 -20.20
CA GLY A 673 -12.15 -36.81 -19.05
C GLY A 673 -11.99 -35.63 -18.09
N LEU A 674 -13.08 -35.22 -17.46
CA LEU A 674 -13.07 -34.21 -16.42
C LEU A 674 -12.61 -34.86 -15.10
N SER A 675 -11.55 -34.34 -14.48
CA SER A 675 -11.13 -34.77 -13.14
C SER A 675 -11.84 -33.93 -12.08
N ASP A 676 -12.62 -34.58 -11.21
CA ASP A 676 -13.27 -33.90 -10.08
C ASP A 676 -12.23 -33.56 -9.01
N VAL A 677 -12.09 -32.28 -8.71
CA VAL A 677 -11.09 -31.76 -7.79
C VAL A 677 -11.75 -30.81 -6.80
N MET A 678 -11.31 -30.89 -5.55
CA MET A 678 -11.62 -29.92 -4.51
C MET A 678 -10.36 -29.14 -4.17
N PHE A 679 -10.43 -27.81 -4.27
CA PHE A 679 -9.41 -26.89 -3.75
C PHE A 679 -9.96 -26.27 -2.47
N TYR A 680 -9.15 -26.24 -1.40
CA TYR A 680 -9.65 -25.85 -0.09
C TYR A 680 -8.61 -25.08 0.74
N VAL A 681 -9.14 -24.30 1.68
CA VAL A 681 -8.43 -23.75 2.83
C VAL A 681 -9.21 -24.17 4.08
N ASP A 682 -8.72 -25.19 4.79
CA ASP A 682 -9.50 -25.92 5.78
C ASP A 682 -8.66 -26.55 6.91
N ASN A 683 -9.28 -26.76 8.07
CA ASN A 683 -8.64 -27.33 9.25
C ASN A 683 -8.70 -28.85 9.39
N GLN A 684 -9.48 -29.53 8.53
CA GLN A 684 -9.52 -31.00 8.47
C GLN A 684 -9.25 -31.51 7.05
N LYS A 685 -8.32 -30.86 6.35
CA LYS A 685 -7.77 -31.34 5.07
C LYS A 685 -8.86 -31.58 4.01
N GLY A 686 -9.83 -30.64 3.95
CA GLY A 686 -10.95 -30.64 3.01
C GLY A 686 -12.25 -31.24 3.57
N ALA A 687 -12.25 -31.73 4.82
CA ALA A 687 -13.42 -32.27 5.50
C ALA A 687 -13.96 -31.39 6.64
N GLY A 688 -13.31 -30.26 6.91
CA GLY A 688 -13.61 -29.38 8.03
C GLY A 688 -14.59 -28.26 7.69
N LYS A 689 -14.45 -27.16 8.44
CA LYS A 689 -15.34 -26.00 8.42
C LYS A 689 -14.79 -24.80 7.64
N GLY A 690 -13.61 -24.95 7.03
CA GLY A 690 -13.02 -23.92 6.20
C GLY A 690 -13.72 -23.80 4.83
N ALA A 691 -13.11 -23.00 3.96
CA ALA A 691 -13.64 -22.70 2.64
C ALA A 691 -13.14 -23.72 1.60
N LYS A 692 -13.98 -24.03 0.62
CA LYS A 692 -13.65 -24.98 -0.45
C LYS A 692 -14.45 -24.74 -1.71
N VAL A 693 -13.80 -24.97 -2.84
CA VAL A 693 -14.44 -24.97 -4.15
C VAL A 693 -14.24 -26.34 -4.81
N ASN A 694 -15.34 -26.88 -5.34
CA ASN A 694 -15.30 -28.09 -6.16
C ASN A 694 -15.38 -27.72 -7.64
N GLY A 695 -14.70 -28.47 -8.48
CA GLY A 695 -14.84 -28.30 -9.92
C GLY A 695 -14.15 -29.38 -10.70
N LYS A 696 -14.15 -29.18 -12.01
CA LYS A 696 -13.71 -30.16 -12.99
C LYS A 696 -12.54 -29.61 -13.77
N VAL A 697 -11.40 -30.29 -13.68
CA VAL A 697 -10.19 -29.95 -14.45
C VAL A 697 -10.22 -30.68 -15.78
N ASN A 698 -10.08 -29.92 -16.87
CA ASN A 698 -10.10 -30.45 -18.22
C ASN A 698 -8.67 -30.55 -18.81
N GLY A 699 -8.22 -31.77 -19.05
CA GLY A 699 -7.03 -31.99 -19.87
C GLY A 699 -5.71 -31.54 -19.27
N GLN A 700 -4.70 -31.53 -20.14
CA GLN A 700 -3.29 -31.24 -19.82
C GLN A 700 -2.94 -29.74 -19.88
N GLN A 701 -3.92 -28.87 -20.13
CA GLN A 701 -3.71 -27.42 -20.12
C GLN A 701 -3.87 -26.88 -18.70
N TRP A 702 -3.06 -25.88 -18.37
CA TRP A 702 -3.13 -25.21 -17.07
C TRP A 702 -4.37 -24.33 -17.00
N GLN A 703 -5.13 -24.51 -15.92
CA GLN A 703 -6.34 -23.75 -15.61
C GLN A 703 -6.17 -23.07 -14.26
N THR A 704 -6.77 -21.90 -14.08
CA THR A 704 -6.76 -21.23 -12.79
C THR A 704 -7.94 -21.73 -11.95
N VAL A 705 -7.69 -21.91 -10.65
CA VAL A 705 -8.74 -22.04 -9.63
C VAL A 705 -8.55 -20.95 -8.60
N GLU A 706 -9.62 -20.19 -8.33
CA GLU A 706 -9.62 -19.10 -7.36
C GLU A 706 -10.95 -19.05 -6.61
N PHE A 707 -10.89 -18.83 -5.30
CA PHE A 707 -12.05 -18.51 -4.48
C PHE A 707 -11.65 -17.59 -3.33
N SER A 708 -12.60 -16.77 -2.87
CA SER A 708 -12.43 -15.91 -1.71
C SER A 708 -13.17 -16.46 -0.50
N PHE A 709 -12.70 -16.10 0.67
CA PHE A 709 -13.28 -16.51 1.94
C PHE A 709 -13.00 -15.48 3.03
N ASN A 710 -13.87 -15.44 4.03
CA ASN A 710 -13.68 -14.64 5.24
C ASN A 710 -13.48 -15.55 6.45
N THR A 711 -12.53 -15.22 7.31
CA THR A 711 -12.22 -16.01 8.51
C THR A 711 -13.25 -15.88 9.62
N GLY A 712 -14.03 -14.79 9.63
CA GLY A 712 -14.94 -14.42 10.71
C GLY A 712 -14.25 -14.50 12.07
N ALA A 713 -14.99 -14.90 13.10
CA ALA A 713 -14.41 -15.07 14.44
C ALA A 713 -13.47 -16.29 14.57
N ASN A 714 -13.34 -17.15 13.56
CA ASN A 714 -12.77 -18.49 13.69
C ASN A 714 -11.64 -18.74 12.66
N PRO A 715 -10.53 -17.99 12.69
CA PRO A 715 -9.41 -18.20 11.77
C PRO A 715 -8.81 -19.62 11.87
N GLU A 716 -8.99 -20.31 13.00
CA GLU A 716 -8.55 -21.70 13.19
C GLU A 716 -9.26 -22.72 12.29
N TYR A 717 -10.33 -22.34 11.58
CA TYR A 717 -10.97 -23.18 10.57
C TYR A 717 -10.18 -23.26 9.25
N PHE A 718 -9.16 -22.42 9.07
CA PHE A 718 -8.46 -22.21 7.80
C PHE A 718 -6.97 -22.56 7.89
N SER A 719 -6.62 -23.67 8.54
CA SER A 719 -5.22 -23.95 8.89
C SER A 719 -4.38 -24.57 7.76
N HIS A 720 -4.98 -25.19 6.74
CA HIS A 720 -4.24 -25.79 5.62
C HIS A 720 -4.83 -25.40 4.27
N ILE A 721 -3.97 -25.09 3.31
CA ILE A 721 -4.35 -25.00 1.89
C ILE A 721 -4.00 -26.31 1.18
N GLY A 722 -4.87 -26.79 0.29
CA GLY A 722 -4.61 -28.05 -0.38
C GLY A 722 -5.64 -28.45 -1.43
N PHE A 723 -5.39 -29.62 -2.00
CA PHE A 723 -6.19 -30.25 -3.04
C PHE A 723 -6.58 -31.67 -2.65
N LYS A 724 -7.85 -32.00 -2.85
CA LYS A 724 -8.33 -33.37 -2.88
C LYS A 724 -8.71 -33.75 -4.30
N ASN A 725 -8.01 -34.74 -4.85
CA ASN A 725 -8.25 -35.27 -6.19
C ASN A 725 -9.26 -36.42 -6.10
N ASN A 726 -10.52 -36.15 -6.42
CA ASN A 726 -11.57 -37.16 -6.51
C ASN A 726 -11.65 -37.78 -7.92
N GLY A 727 -10.81 -37.33 -8.86
CA GLY A 727 -10.70 -37.85 -10.20
C GLY A 727 -9.91 -39.15 -10.30
N ASN A 728 -9.91 -39.73 -11.50
CA ASN A 728 -9.26 -40.98 -11.85
C ASN A 728 -7.88 -40.80 -12.51
N ALA A 729 -7.43 -39.56 -12.71
CA ALA A 729 -6.12 -39.22 -13.27
C ALA A 729 -5.27 -38.47 -12.24
N GLN A 730 -3.96 -38.35 -12.52
CA GLN A 730 -3.06 -37.58 -11.66
C GLN A 730 -3.36 -36.08 -11.83
N LEU A 731 -3.32 -35.35 -10.70
CA LEU A 731 -3.51 -33.92 -10.65
C LEU A 731 -2.16 -33.24 -10.45
N HIS A 732 -1.88 -32.25 -11.28
CA HIS A 732 -0.71 -31.39 -11.19
C HIS A 732 -1.15 -29.99 -10.80
N PHE A 733 -0.41 -29.35 -9.92
CA PHE A 733 -0.70 -27.99 -9.48
C PHE A 733 0.58 -27.20 -9.20
N ASP A 734 0.47 -25.89 -9.34
CA ASP A 734 1.56 -24.96 -9.18
C ASP A 734 1.04 -23.59 -8.74
N ASP A 735 1.94 -22.71 -8.30
CA ASP A 735 1.65 -21.34 -7.88
C ASP A 735 0.48 -21.24 -6.87
N VAL A 736 0.54 -22.05 -5.81
CA VAL A 736 -0.52 -22.09 -4.78
C VAL A 736 -0.33 -20.95 -3.79
N SER A 737 -1.33 -20.09 -3.64
CA SER A 737 -1.23 -18.89 -2.81
C SER A 737 -2.47 -18.58 -1.97
N VAL A 738 -2.25 -17.83 -0.88
CA VAL A 738 -3.29 -17.19 -0.06
C VAL A 738 -2.93 -15.72 0.10
N THR A 739 -3.82 -14.83 -0.33
CA THR A 739 -3.64 -13.38 -0.31
C THR A 739 -4.61 -12.75 0.69
N LYS A 740 -4.10 -11.90 1.59
CA LYS A 740 -4.88 -11.12 2.55
C LYS A 740 -5.43 -9.86 1.88
N TRP A 741 -6.69 -9.50 2.11
CA TRP A 741 -7.28 -8.25 1.62
C TRP A 741 -7.56 -7.29 2.77
N THR A 742 -8.82 -6.98 3.02
CA THR A 742 -9.26 -6.09 4.09
C THR A 742 -9.74 -6.87 5.29
N GLU A 743 -9.60 -6.25 6.46
CA GLU A 743 -10.44 -6.59 7.60
C GLU A 743 -11.88 -6.20 7.26
N THR A 744 -12.81 -7.04 7.68
CA THR A 744 -14.25 -6.89 7.46
C THR A 744 -14.94 -6.61 8.78
N GLU A 745 -16.16 -6.09 8.72
CA GLU A 745 -16.96 -5.90 9.93
C GLU A 745 -17.11 -7.20 10.72
N ASN A 746 -17.15 -7.07 12.05
CA ASN A 746 -17.58 -8.17 12.90
C ASN A 746 -19.10 -8.34 12.75
N ILE A 747 -19.53 -9.09 11.74
CA ILE A 747 -20.96 -9.24 11.38
C ILE A 747 -21.84 -9.65 12.57
N LYS A 748 -21.30 -10.37 13.56
CA LYS A 748 -22.05 -10.75 14.77
C LYS A 748 -22.40 -9.55 15.67
N ILE A 749 -21.53 -8.56 15.75
CA ILE A 749 -21.75 -7.34 16.55
C ILE A 749 -22.48 -6.31 15.70
N ALA A 750 -21.92 -6.07 14.52
CA ALA A 750 -22.41 -5.17 13.49
C ALA A 750 -23.89 -5.39 13.15
N HIS A 751 -24.24 -6.64 12.86
CA HIS A 751 -25.55 -7.04 12.37
C HIS A 751 -26.35 -7.72 13.48
N GLY A 752 -26.43 -7.03 14.62
CA GLY A 752 -27.18 -7.48 15.80
C GLY A 752 -28.69 -7.41 15.59
N VAL A 753 -29.43 -8.33 16.21
CA VAL A 753 -30.89 -8.30 16.20
C VAL A 753 -31.40 -7.22 17.15
N GLU A 754 -32.22 -6.34 16.61
CA GLU A 754 -32.94 -5.31 17.36
C GLU A 754 -34.24 -5.87 17.94
N THR A 755 -35.07 -6.52 17.11
CA THR A 755 -36.32 -7.14 17.56
C THR A 755 -36.59 -8.48 16.88
N TRP A 756 -37.29 -9.34 17.63
CA TRP A 756 -37.93 -10.54 17.12
C TRP A 756 -39.43 -10.26 17.15
N ASP A 757 -40.02 -9.95 16.00
CA ASP A 757 -41.42 -9.54 15.92
C ASP A 757 -42.28 -10.79 15.87
N ALA A 758 -43.02 -11.03 16.96
CA ALA A 758 -43.97 -12.13 17.08
C ALA A 758 -45.43 -11.63 17.02
N TYR A 759 -46.30 -12.48 16.48
CA TYR A 759 -47.75 -12.22 16.36
C TYR A 759 -48.59 -13.41 16.81
N PHE A 760 -49.86 -13.17 17.11
CA PHE A 760 -50.84 -14.22 17.41
C PHE A 760 -51.64 -14.59 16.16
N ASP A 761 -51.77 -15.90 15.90
CA ASP A 761 -52.57 -16.39 14.77
C ASP A 761 -54.07 -16.16 15.00
N ALA A 762 -54.75 -15.62 13.99
CA ALA A 762 -56.19 -15.37 14.05
C ALA A 762 -57.00 -16.68 14.10
N GLY A 763 -56.46 -17.78 13.57
CA GLY A 763 -57.07 -19.11 13.60
C GLY A 763 -56.78 -19.93 14.85
N SER A 764 -55.74 -19.56 15.61
CA SER A 764 -55.35 -20.20 16.87
C SER A 764 -54.87 -19.13 17.86
N PRO A 765 -55.80 -18.45 18.56
CA PRO A 765 -55.47 -17.33 19.44
C PRO A 765 -54.55 -17.69 20.62
N ASN A 766 -54.22 -18.96 20.84
CA ASN A 766 -53.24 -19.37 21.85
C ASN A 766 -51.84 -19.63 21.26
N ASP A 767 -51.68 -19.61 19.94
CA ASP A 767 -50.40 -19.83 19.27
C ASP A 767 -49.85 -18.51 18.74
N ALA A 768 -48.69 -18.12 19.28
CA ALA A 768 -47.90 -17.02 18.73
C ALA A 768 -46.76 -17.55 17.86
N TYR A 769 -46.44 -16.83 16.80
CA TYR A 769 -45.40 -17.16 15.83
C TYR A 769 -44.47 -15.97 15.63
N ILE A 770 -43.20 -16.25 15.36
CA ILE A 770 -42.25 -15.21 14.93
C ILE A 770 -42.49 -14.94 13.44
N ASP A 771 -42.78 -13.69 13.10
CA ASP A 771 -43.06 -13.27 11.72
C ASP A 771 -41.80 -12.78 11.02
N GLN A 772 -41.03 -11.93 11.71
CA GLN A 772 -39.85 -11.30 11.13
C GLN A 772 -38.80 -11.00 12.20
N ILE A 773 -37.56 -10.82 11.75
CA ILE A 773 -36.42 -10.46 12.57
C ILE A 773 -35.86 -9.15 12.02
N LYS A 774 -35.75 -8.13 12.87
CA LYS A 774 -35.18 -6.83 12.51
C LYS A 774 -33.77 -6.72 13.03
N PHE A 775 -32.85 -6.36 12.15
CA PHE A 775 -31.46 -6.10 12.47
C PHE A 775 -31.22 -4.60 12.55
N SER A 776 -30.33 -4.21 13.46
CA SER A 776 -29.98 -2.81 13.72
C SER A 776 -29.35 -2.11 12.51
N ARG A 777 -28.76 -2.87 11.58
CA ARG A 777 -28.21 -2.34 10.33
C ARG A 777 -28.15 -3.31 9.16
N ILE A 778 -27.95 -2.79 7.96
CA ILE A 778 -27.57 -3.55 6.76
C ILE A 778 -26.07 -3.92 6.83
N PRO A 779 -25.69 -5.20 6.64
CA PRO A 779 -24.30 -5.62 6.55
C PRO A 779 -23.55 -4.95 5.39
N ASN A 780 -22.27 -4.63 5.59
CA ASN A 780 -21.40 -4.07 4.56
C ASN A 780 -21.10 -5.07 3.43
N SER A 781 -21.12 -6.37 3.74
CA SER A 781 -20.99 -7.46 2.76
C SER A 781 -22.36 -8.09 2.48
N LYS A 782 -22.63 -8.44 1.22
CA LYS A 782 -23.85 -9.19 0.88
C LYS A 782 -23.79 -10.58 1.54
N VAL A 783 -24.86 -10.94 2.26
CA VAL A 783 -25.00 -12.22 2.97
C VAL A 783 -26.40 -12.79 2.77
N ARG A 784 -26.51 -14.11 2.85
CA ARG A 784 -27.76 -14.88 2.93
C ARG A 784 -28.04 -15.27 4.38
N TYR A 785 -29.21 -15.82 4.66
CA TYR A 785 -29.58 -16.24 6.03
C TYR A 785 -30.01 -17.69 6.10
N GLN A 786 -29.60 -18.37 7.17
CA GLN A 786 -30.05 -19.71 7.50
C GLN A 786 -30.46 -19.78 8.97
N LEU A 787 -31.54 -20.49 9.25
CA LEU A 787 -32.08 -20.64 10.60
C LEU A 787 -31.80 -22.04 11.16
N ARG A 788 -31.60 -22.11 12.47
CA ARG A 788 -31.59 -23.37 13.23
C ARG A 788 -32.56 -23.31 14.39
N TYR A 789 -33.47 -24.28 14.48
CA TYR A 789 -34.47 -24.36 15.54
C TYR A 789 -34.06 -25.35 16.62
N ASN A 790 -34.26 -24.96 17.88
CA ASN A 790 -33.98 -25.75 19.08
C ASN A 790 -32.56 -26.37 19.14
N GLY A 791 -31.60 -25.76 18.44
CA GLY A 791 -30.21 -26.22 18.37
C GLY A 791 -29.95 -27.44 17.48
N THR A 792 -30.99 -28.08 16.92
CA THR A 792 -30.87 -29.36 16.21
C THR A 792 -31.38 -29.34 14.78
N GLU A 793 -32.37 -28.51 14.46
CA GLU A 793 -33.06 -28.53 13.17
C GLU A 793 -32.62 -27.38 12.27
N TRP A 794 -31.84 -27.66 11.23
CA TRP A 794 -31.47 -26.67 10.21
C TRP A 794 -32.60 -26.47 9.20
N LYS A 795 -32.89 -25.22 8.87
CA LYS A 795 -33.78 -24.86 7.76
C LYS A 795 -32.99 -24.59 6.48
N PRO A 796 -33.62 -24.67 5.29
CA PRO A 796 -33.01 -24.21 4.06
C PRO A 796 -32.52 -22.76 4.17
N ILE A 797 -31.52 -22.40 3.38
CA ILE A 797 -31.10 -21.00 3.25
C ILE A 797 -32.29 -20.22 2.67
N LEU A 798 -32.58 -19.07 3.28
CA LEU A 798 -33.70 -18.23 2.89
C LEU A 798 -33.37 -17.55 1.55
N PRO A 799 -34.36 -17.42 0.64
CA PRO A 799 -34.17 -16.71 -0.62
C PRO A 799 -34.00 -15.21 -0.38
N ASP A 800 -33.40 -14.51 -1.34
CA ASP A 800 -33.22 -13.05 -1.30
C ASP A 800 -34.57 -12.30 -1.12
N SER A 801 -35.67 -12.88 -1.60
CA SER A 801 -37.03 -12.33 -1.42
C SER A 801 -37.52 -12.34 0.03
N SER A 802 -36.85 -13.04 0.94
CA SER A 802 -37.14 -13.02 2.38
C SER A 802 -36.44 -11.88 3.11
N VAL A 803 -35.67 -11.04 2.41
CA VAL A 803 -34.93 -9.92 2.99
C VAL A 803 -35.46 -8.60 2.44
N GLU A 804 -35.72 -7.65 3.32
CA GLU A 804 -36.09 -6.26 3.00
C GLU A 804 -35.09 -5.32 3.69
N ASP A 805 -34.63 -4.30 2.97
CA ASP A 805 -33.79 -3.23 3.51
C ASP A 805 -34.65 -1.96 3.64
N ASP A 806 -34.84 -1.47 4.87
CA ASP A 806 -35.62 -0.26 5.18
C ASP A 806 -34.72 0.79 5.85
N GLY A 807 -34.36 1.83 5.09
CA GLY A 807 -33.39 2.83 5.51
C GLY A 807 -32.02 2.20 5.82
N ASN A 808 -31.61 2.25 7.08
CA ASN A 808 -30.37 1.61 7.53
C ASN A 808 -30.60 0.21 8.12
N GLN A 809 -31.84 -0.23 8.35
CA GLN A 809 -32.17 -1.51 8.98
C GLN A 809 -32.39 -2.60 7.94
N ARG A 810 -32.18 -3.85 8.35
CA ARG A 810 -32.49 -5.03 7.54
C ARG A 810 -33.56 -5.87 8.24
N ILE A 811 -34.54 -6.33 7.49
CA ILE A 811 -35.66 -7.13 7.96
C ILE A 811 -35.60 -8.50 7.27
N LEU A 812 -35.71 -9.56 8.07
CA LEU A 812 -35.79 -10.93 7.59
C LEU A 812 -37.20 -11.48 7.84
N HIS A 813 -37.96 -11.68 6.76
CA HIS A 813 -39.31 -12.22 6.80
C HIS A 813 -39.28 -13.75 6.85
N ILE A 814 -39.79 -14.31 7.95
CA ILE A 814 -39.75 -15.76 8.22
C ILE A 814 -41.13 -16.37 8.48
N GLY A 815 -42.19 -15.55 8.56
CA GLY A 815 -43.57 -15.93 8.81
C GLY A 815 -44.51 -15.62 7.65
N GLN A 816 -45.72 -16.19 7.72
CA GLN A 816 -46.69 -16.15 6.59
C GLN A 816 -47.31 -14.77 6.36
N ARG A 817 -47.41 -13.91 7.38
CA ARG A 817 -48.00 -12.56 7.24
C ARG A 817 -47.11 -11.64 6.40
N THR A 818 -45.82 -11.91 6.37
CA THR A 818 -44.80 -11.12 5.67
C THR A 818 -44.23 -11.81 4.43
N GLY A 819 -44.91 -12.85 3.92
CA GLY A 819 -44.50 -13.56 2.70
C GLY A 819 -43.38 -14.59 2.88
N GLY A 820 -43.03 -14.93 4.12
CA GLY A 820 -42.09 -15.99 4.48
C GLY A 820 -42.72 -17.40 4.56
N LEU A 821 -41.91 -18.40 4.94
CA LEU A 821 -42.36 -19.76 5.25
C LEU A 821 -43.19 -19.78 6.55
N SER A 822 -43.77 -20.93 6.94
CA SER A 822 -44.46 -21.05 8.25
C SER A 822 -43.46 -20.75 9.38
N GLY A 823 -43.61 -19.57 9.99
CA GLY A 823 -42.74 -19.09 11.07
C GLY A 823 -42.77 -20.04 12.28
N PRO A 824 -41.69 -20.10 13.09
CA PRO A 824 -41.67 -20.92 14.28
C PRO A 824 -42.56 -20.31 15.37
N ARG A 825 -43.04 -21.13 16.31
CA ARG A 825 -43.76 -20.62 17.49
C ARG A 825 -42.85 -19.67 18.27
N ALA A 826 -43.40 -18.62 18.87
CA ALA A 826 -42.65 -17.59 19.58
C ALA A 826 -41.84 -18.11 20.79
N ASN A 827 -42.21 -19.26 21.34
CA ASN A 827 -41.47 -19.97 22.39
C ASN A 827 -40.41 -20.96 21.85
N THR A 828 -40.17 -20.99 20.53
CA THR A 828 -39.13 -21.81 19.90
C THR A 828 -37.81 -21.08 19.96
N ARG A 829 -36.73 -21.78 20.34
CA ARG A 829 -35.38 -21.23 20.22
C ARG A 829 -35.00 -21.19 18.74
N VAL A 830 -34.67 -20.00 18.24
CA VAL A 830 -34.21 -19.72 16.89
C VAL A 830 -32.81 -19.13 16.96
N GLU A 831 -31.90 -19.78 16.25
CA GLU A 831 -30.56 -19.26 15.97
C GLU A 831 -30.50 -18.80 14.52
N VAL A 832 -29.99 -17.60 14.29
CA VAL A 832 -29.81 -17.02 12.95
C VAL A 832 -28.35 -17.06 12.58
N TYR A 833 -28.07 -17.56 11.38
CA TYR A 833 -26.76 -17.58 10.78
C TYR A 833 -26.75 -16.69 9.54
N ALA A 834 -25.80 -15.74 9.50
CA ALA A 834 -25.41 -15.10 8.25
C ALA A 834 -24.56 -16.11 7.47
N VAL A 835 -24.90 -16.33 6.22
CA VAL A 835 -24.24 -17.25 5.30
C VAL A 835 -23.60 -16.44 4.19
N ASP A 836 -22.36 -16.76 3.85
CA ASP A 836 -21.66 -16.16 2.72
C ASP A 836 -22.48 -16.31 1.42
N GLU A 837 -22.42 -15.30 0.56
CA GLU A 837 -23.19 -15.29 -0.69
C GLU A 837 -22.78 -16.46 -1.61
N GLN A 838 -21.51 -16.84 -1.60
CA GLN A 838 -20.94 -17.82 -2.54
C GLN A 838 -20.65 -19.19 -1.91
N ASP A 839 -20.40 -19.32 -0.60
CA ASP A 839 -20.13 -20.60 0.08
C ASP A 839 -21.06 -20.87 1.29
N GLU A 840 -21.95 -21.86 1.15
CA GLU A 840 -22.91 -22.23 2.21
C GLU A 840 -22.25 -22.80 3.48
N ASN A 841 -20.99 -23.24 3.41
CA ASN A 841 -20.24 -23.71 4.56
C ASN A 841 -19.75 -22.56 5.43
N LEU A 842 -19.55 -21.38 4.83
CA LEU A 842 -19.12 -20.17 5.52
C LEU A 842 -20.33 -19.47 6.14
N LYS A 843 -20.62 -19.80 7.40
CA LYS A 843 -21.71 -19.18 8.14
C LYS A 843 -21.37 -18.86 9.58
N VAL A 844 -21.83 -17.70 10.03
CA VAL A 844 -21.58 -17.16 11.36
C VAL A 844 -22.91 -17.04 12.10
N LYS A 845 -22.99 -17.56 13.33
CA LYS A 845 -24.16 -17.32 14.19
C LYS A 845 -24.17 -15.85 14.60
N ILE A 846 -25.16 -15.10 14.11
CA ILE A 846 -25.32 -13.67 14.37
C ILE A 846 -26.35 -13.40 15.46
N ALA A 847 -27.32 -14.31 15.67
CA ALA A 847 -28.37 -14.11 16.67
C ALA A 847 -28.87 -15.41 17.30
N ASP A 848 -29.43 -15.30 18.50
CA ASP A 848 -30.03 -16.39 19.28
C ASP A 848 -31.11 -15.81 20.20
N ASN A 849 -32.36 -16.26 20.05
CA ASN A 849 -33.49 -15.75 20.84
C ASN A 849 -33.73 -16.55 22.14
N GLU A 850 -32.81 -17.43 22.58
CA GLU A 850 -33.05 -18.39 23.67
C GLU A 850 -33.74 -17.78 24.91
N MET A 851 -33.33 -16.58 25.34
CA MET A 851 -33.95 -15.91 26.49
C MET A 851 -35.37 -15.42 26.18
N GLN A 852 -35.60 -14.78 25.03
CA GLN A 852 -36.93 -14.36 24.59
C GLN A 852 -37.89 -15.54 24.45
N ALA A 853 -37.43 -16.64 23.86
CA ALA A 853 -38.21 -17.85 23.71
C ALA A 853 -38.65 -18.44 25.07
N LYS A 854 -37.77 -18.38 26.08
CA LYS A 854 -38.10 -18.80 27.47
C LYS A 854 -39.06 -17.82 28.17
N LEU A 855 -38.96 -16.53 27.89
CA LEU A 855 -39.78 -15.48 28.48
C LEU A 855 -41.16 -15.36 27.85
N PHE A 856 -41.33 -15.84 26.62
CA PHE A 856 -42.60 -15.76 25.90
C PHE A 856 -43.71 -16.54 26.67
N PRO A 857 -44.87 -15.92 26.97
CA PRO A 857 -45.95 -16.58 27.70
C PRO A 857 -46.51 -17.80 26.95
N GLN A 858 -46.99 -18.79 27.71
CA GLN A 858 -47.78 -19.90 27.18
C GLN A 858 -49.10 -19.41 26.58
N TYR A 859 -49.71 -18.38 27.19
CA TYR A 859 -50.83 -17.65 26.60
C TYR A 859 -50.82 -16.20 27.09
N THR A 860 -51.50 -15.33 26.33
CA THR A 860 -51.86 -13.98 26.74
C THR A 860 -53.31 -13.71 26.41
N LEU A 861 -54.06 -13.05 27.27
CA LEU A 861 -55.47 -12.73 27.07
C LEU A 861 -55.72 -11.24 27.36
N PHE A 862 -56.42 -10.55 26.47
CA PHE A 862 -56.91 -9.20 26.65
C PHE A 862 -58.43 -9.20 26.49
N PHE A 863 -59.14 -9.13 27.62
CA PHE A 863 -60.58 -9.37 27.66
C PHE A 863 -61.30 -8.42 28.62
N LYS A 864 -62.61 -8.27 28.43
CA LYS A 864 -63.46 -7.51 29.34
C LYS A 864 -63.91 -8.37 30.50
N LYS A 865 -63.45 -8.05 31.70
CA LYS A 865 -63.81 -8.77 32.93
C LYS A 865 -65.13 -8.22 33.47
N GLN A 866 -66.21 -9.01 33.34
CA GLN A 866 -67.58 -8.57 33.67
C GLN A 866 -67.72 -8.06 35.11
N ILE A 867 -67.05 -8.69 36.07
CA ILE A 867 -67.12 -8.34 37.51
C ILE A 867 -66.61 -6.92 37.80
N HIS A 868 -65.67 -6.41 37.00
CA HIS A 868 -65.09 -5.07 37.17
C HIS A 868 -65.58 -4.07 36.12
N ASN A 869 -66.37 -4.53 35.13
CA ASN A 869 -66.73 -3.78 33.92
C ASN A 869 -65.53 -3.05 33.29
N ALA A 870 -64.36 -3.70 33.29
CA ALA A 870 -63.12 -3.13 32.81
C ALA A 870 -62.29 -4.17 32.06
N TYR A 871 -61.38 -3.71 31.21
CA TYR A 871 -60.51 -4.61 30.46
C TYR A 871 -59.33 -5.06 31.31
N THR A 872 -58.94 -6.31 31.12
CA THR A 872 -57.86 -7.00 31.82
C THR A 872 -56.91 -7.60 30.81
N PHE A 873 -55.61 -7.43 31.04
CA PHE A 873 -54.58 -8.15 30.31
C PHE A 873 -53.95 -9.19 31.23
N GLU A 874 -53.98 -10.45 30.83
CA GLU A 874 -53.47 -11.60 31.57
C GLU A 874 -52.37 -12.31 30.76
N ILE A 875 -51.34 -12.80 31.46
CA ILE A 875 -50.32 -13.69 30.92
C ILE A 875 -50.24 -14.96 31.78
N LYS A 876 -49.83 -16.07 31.17
CA LYS A 876 -49.29 -17.24 31.88
C LYS A 876 -47.93 -17.62 31.33
N THR A 877 -46.91 -17.63 32.20
CA THR A 877 -45.55 -17.97 31.79
C THR A 877 -45.38 -19.47 31.54
N GLY A 878 -44.42 -19.83 30.70
CA GLY A 878 -44.10 -21.22 30.39
C GLY A 878 -43.37 -21.96 31.53
N PRO A 879 -43.21 -23.29 31.40
CA PRO A 879 -42.59 -24.14 32.43
C PRO A 879 -41.08 -23.90 32.59
N SER A 880 -40.42 -23.34 31.58
CA SER A 880 -38.99 -23.03 31.58
C SER A 880 -38.70 -21.52 31.71
N ALA A 881 -39.71 -20.71 32.03
CA ALA A 881 -39.54 -19.26 32.14
C ALA A 881 -38.72 -18.91 33.40
N PRO A 882 -37.63 -18.13 33.27
CA PRO A 882 -36.92 -17.61 34.43
C PRO A 882 -37.78 -16.57 35.16
N THR A 883 -37.44 -16.25 36.40
CA THR A 883 -38.05 -15.13 37.11
C THR A 883 -37.72 -13.82 36.39
N ALA A 884 -38.74 -13.12 35.91
CA ALA A 884 -38.59 -11.86 35.18
C ALA A 884 -39.65 -10.84 35.61
N MET A 885 -39.35 -9.55 35.45
CA MET A 885 -40.31 -8.48 35.62
C MET A 885 -41.07 -8.25 34.32
N TYR A 886 -42.38 -8.45 34.32
CA TYR A 886 -43.21 -8.22 33.13
C TYR A 886 -43.93 -6.87 33.23
N LYS A 887 -44.01 -6.17 32.10
CA LYS A 887 -44.80 -4.95 31.93
C LYS A 887 -45.55 -4.98 30.60
N PHE A 888 -46.77 -4.47 30.62
CA PHE A 888 -47.60 -4.28 29.45
C PHE A 888 -47.65 -2.78 29.13
N LYS A 889 -47.31 -2.39 27.89
CA LYS A 889 -47.23 -0.99 27.49
C LYS A 889 -48.23 -0.73 26.38
N ASN A 890 -49.04 0.32 26.52
CA ASN A 890 -49.76 0.92 25.40
C ASN A 890 -48.80 1.93 24.74
N ASN A 891 -48.28 1.60 23.56
CA ASN A 891 -47.31 2.41 22.85
C ASN A 891 -47.94 3.70 22.33
N THR A 892 -49.17 3.63 21.81
CA THR A 892 -49.91 4.77 21.25
C THR A 892 -50.14 5.88 22.28
N LYS A 893 -50.42 5.51 23.53
CA LYS A 893 -50.68 6.44 24.64
C LYS A 893 -49.49 6.62 25.59
N ASN A 894 -48.35 5.97 25.28
CA ASN A 894 -47.15 5.92 26.09
C ASN A 894 -47.42 5.60 27.58
N LYS A 895 -48.29 4.61 27.85
CA LYS A 895 -48.69 4.22 29.21
C LYS A 895 -48.20 2.81 29.53
N VAL A 896 -47.55 2.66 30.69
CA VAL A 896 -46.97 1.38 31.16
C VAL A 896 -47.80 0.83 32.31
N TYR A 897 -47.97 -0.49 32.33
CA TYR A 897 -48.71 -1.25 33.30
C TYR A 897 -47.84 -2.40 33.82
N ASP A 898 -47.49 -2.38 35.11
CA ASP A 898 -46.63 -3.40 35.68
C ASP A 898 -47.41 -4.68 36.02
N LEU A 899 -46.93 -5.83 35.54
CA LEU A 899 -47.45 -7.16 35.89
C LEU A 899 -46.66 -7.79 37.06
N GLY A 900 -45.52 -7.18 37.42
CA GLY A 900 -44.65 -7.59 38.52
C GLY A 900 -43.70 -8.73 38.16
N SER A 901 -43.09 -9.30 39.19
CA SER A 901 -42.15 -10.42 39.06
C SER A 901 -42.91 -11.74 38.89
N VAL A 902 -42.59 -12.49 37.83
CA VAL A 902 -43.27 -13.74 37.45
C VAL A 902 -42.23 -14.80 37.15
N GLY A 903 -42.34 -15.96 37.81
CA GLY A 903 -41.52 -17.15 37.56
C GLY A 903 -42.21 -18.16 36.65
N SER A 904 -41.69 -19.38 36.55
CA SER A 904 -42.24 -20.45 35.72
C SER A 904 -43.67 -20.85 36.08
N ASN A 905 -44.51 -21.16 35.08
CA ASN A 905 -45.88 -21.66 35.22
C ASN A 905 -46.81 -20.78 36.08
N ALA A 906 -46.60 -19.47 36.10
CA ALA A 906 -47.38 -18.54 36.91
C ALA A 906 -48.24 -17.61 36.04
N SER A 907 -49.46 -17.32 36.51
CA SER A 907 -50.34 -16.34 35.89
C SER A 907 -50.25 -14.98 36.59
N ARG A 908 -50.30 -13.90 35.81
CA ARG A 908 -50.42 -12.52 36.27
C ARG A 908 -51.34 -11.73 35.36
N TRP A 909 -52.00 -10.74 35.93
CA TRP A 909 -52.88 -9.86 35.17
C TRP A 909 -52.81 -8.43 35.70
N VAL A 910 -53.22 -7.50 34.85
CA VAL A 910 -53.51 -6.11 35.24
C VAL A 910 -54.94 -5.77 34.82
N ASP A 911 -55.72 -5.30 35.79
CA ASP A 911 -57.11 -4.90 35.62
C ASP A 911 -57.21 -3.38 35.29
N TRP A 912 -58.43 -2.90 34.98
CA TRP A 912 -58.73 -1.47 34.78
C TRP A 912 -58.00 -0.81 33.60
N LEU A 913 -57.80 -1.58 32.53
CA LEU A 913 -57.21 -1.08 31.29
C LEU A 913 -58.23 -0.33 30.43
N ASN A 914 -57.78 0.76 29.79
CA ASN A 914 -58.54 1.46 28.77
C ASN A 914 -58.23 0.82 27.40
N TYR A 915 -59.03 -0.18 27.02
CA TYR A 915 -58.88 -0.84 25.74
C TYR A 915 -59.26 0.07 24.57
N SER A 916 -58.47 0.00 23.52
CA SER A 916 -58.74 0.58 22.21
C SER A 916 -58.24 -0.41 21.16
N PRO A 917 -59.08 -0.81 20.21
CA PRO A 917 -58.76 -1.86 19.24
C PRO A 917 -57.61 -1.48 18.29
N GLU A 918 -57.43 -0.19 18.02
CA GLU A 918 -56.41 0.32 17.11
C GLU A 918 -55.15 0.80 17.82
N ASP A 919 -55.15 0.87 19.15
CA ASP A 919 -53.93 1.16 19.91
C ASP A 919 -52.97 -0.02 19.79
N GLU A 920 -51.67 0.29 19.76
CA GLU A 920 -50.60 -0.69 19.73
C GLU A 920 -50.12 -0.97 21.15
N TYR A 921 -49.96 -2.25 21.49
CA TYR A 921 -49.51 -2.69 22.80
C TYR A 921 -48.30 -3.61 22.68
N SER A 922 -47.38 -3.50 23.64
CA SER A 922 -46.23 -4.39 23.78
C SER A 922 -46.20 -5.09 25.13
N LEU A 923 -45.81 -6.37 25.13
CA LEU A 923 -45.41 -7.08 26.34
C LEU A 923 -43.89 -7.09 26.43
N ILE A 924 -43.35 -6.63 27.55
CA ILE A 924 -41.91 -6.50 27.78
C ILE A 924 -41.55 -7.26 29.06
N ALA A 925 -40.49 -8.06 29.01
CA ALA A 925 -39.92 -8.75 30.15
C ALA A 925 -38.51 -8.23 30.45
N THR A 926 -38.17 -8.08 31.73
CA THR A 926 -36.85 -7.61 32.17
C THR A 926 -36.17 -8.67 33.00
N VAL A 927 -34.94 -9.03 32.62
CA VAL A 927 -34.07 -9.98 33.33
C VAL A 927 -32.67 -9.37 33.40
N ASN A 928 -32.09 -9.30 34.61
CA ASN A 928 -30.75 -8.73 34.83
C ASN A 928 -30.58 -7.35 34.17
N GLU A 929 -31.53 -6.45 34.41
CA GLU A 929 -31.55 -5.07 33.86
C GLU A 929 -31.66 -4.97 32.33
N LYS A 930 -31.80 -6.09 31.62
CA LYS A 930 -32.01 -6.14 30.17
C LYS A 930 -33.50 -6.34 29.84
N GLU A 931 -34.05 -5.46 29.02
CA GLU A 931 -35.42 -5.54 28.54
C GLU A 931 -35.52 -6.39 27.26
N TYR A 932 -36.58 -7.17 27.17
CA TYR A 932 -36.93 -8.03 26.04
C TYR A 932 -38.36 -7.73 25.63
N VAL A 933 -38.56 -7.13 24.45
CA VAL A 933 -39.88 -7.03 23.82
C VAL A 933 -40.27 -8.42 23.34
N LEU A 934 -41.42 -8.92 23.80
CA LEU A 934 -41.90 -10.27 23.48
C LEU A 934 -42.85 -10.26 22.29
N PHE A 935 -43.75 -9.28 22.22
CA PHE A 935 -44.56 -8.97 21.04
C PHE A 935 -44.99 -7.52 21.06
N THR A 936 -45.37 -7.00 19.89
CA THR A 936 -46.02 -5.70 19.69
C THR A 936 -47.18 -5.91 18.73
N GLU A 937 -48.40 -5.56 19.13
CA GLU A 937 -49.59 -5.92 18.36
C GLU A 937 -50.75 -4.95 18.63
N LYS A 938 -51.65 -4.79 17.65
CA LYS A 938 -52.86 -3.98 17.84
C LYS A 938 -53.77 -4.64 18.86
N GLY A 939 -54.46 -3.84 19.69
CA GLY A 939 -55.39 -4.34 20.69
C GLY A 939 -56.38 -5.36 20.13
N LYS A 940 -56.92 -5.13 18.92
CA LYS A 940 -57.84 -6.05 18.22
C LYS A 940 -57.26 -7.40 17.79
N ASN A 941 -55.94 -7.53 17.75
CA ASN A 941 -55.24 -8.75 17.35
C ASN A 941 -54.70 -9.55 18.55
N ILE A 942 -54.68 -8.97 19.76
CA ILE A 942 -54.30 -9.71 20.98
C ILE A 942 -55.43 -10.68 21.36
N PRO A 943 -55.18 -11.94 21.70
CA PRO A 943 -56.21 -12.93 22.03
C PRO A 943 -57.11 -12.51 23.20
N GLY A 944 -58.39 -12.89 23.21
CA GLY A 944 -59.32 -12.65 24.33
C GLY A 944 -60.67 -12.06 23.94
N ASP A 945 -61.69 -12.26 24.78
CA ASP A 945 -63.06 -11.76 24.60
C ASP A 945 -63.14 -10.27 24.92
N LYS A 946 -63.12 -9.43 23.87
CA LYS A 946 -63.07 -7.96 23.98
C LYS A 946 -64.44 -7.33 24.23
#